data_AF-A0AA39KHJ7-F1
#
_entry.id   AF-A0AA39KHJ7-F1
#
_cell.length_a   1.000
_cell.length_b   1.000
_cell.length_c   1.000
_cell.angle_alpha   90.00
_cell.angle_beta   90.00
_cell.angle_gamma   90.00
#
_symmetry.space_group_name_H-M   'P 1'
#
loop_
_entity.id
_entity.type
_entity.pdbx_description
1 polymer ?
#
loop_
_entity_poly.entity_id
_entity_poly.type
_entity_poly.pdbx_seq_one_letter_code
_entity_poly.pdbx_strand_id
1 'polypeptide(L)'
;MDSQVKSRKSKRKTPFIDKTQDAKKSRSSDEDEIHPRENETAGKITRIVLRNIMCHDALEINLNKNVNFIVGKNGSGKSAILAGLAVGLGARAQVTSRATAVDGIIKDKCARGIVEITLTNVGPLAYKRETYGDTITVIRTLGATSGYKIKNTMGHIVSTKKSELDRIIRCMNIQVDNPISVLNQEQSREFITTSNSSKKYILFMKATQLDIIGENYRQATIISSDTKRHLDNTAEQLKSEQNEIASLEEKLKMLKSLGETRKELDALQIELLWSFVIVEEDKLKLYEDKLLRYKEIYDEQKSLQSDHGTKVEKIDMELDNLKSIIQESEANSQSLSEAYTLAKHKHSSKVEEINNTQRQCRALQNELKHLHQDILLLTNEIKRLESGNSDAEHERNQQKQRLAKMKEELREVEAMLNTNQIQQNHLESEKVYLDNESRSCKMEIDSQMSKINKLKHQLNGMKQQSGDALTVFGRNIPRLLKRIDEEYAKKRFREKPCGPLGAYIKMRDPTWTPAVESFLGYGILTGFCVDNAQDARVLSSIIKEIYIDESSPSITCSKFHHRVHNVSGKSTGNNEFMNLLDAMEITNPIVANCLIDQREPECILLIPTSADAKRIMGNRQNVPQNCRRALTKKGDLFFPDPRYRCYSNKVAQRAKWLQVSTRDAILSLQEDIQVAENDLNRLMQDHKTSREKIQRNSNDYNESHQKVVQLSAMKNKLKIKIEQINDTIMEETNDNCEVFKNEKIEKEKQIESEQAKEKKLREQIQHFNDELKQLETEVHRCRKLSNDHNEKINGFKIKIRDLENEKRQLELNSDYAKRRLTDAQCAYKNELNVVEKQKETTAEVVKRAEQAGARINTERSPGEINRLSKTLQVRIRTVQEEYGSEGELQAELEHRQAKSQEVMEKFNILFTTNENHVSRVHKRRKEFQQMKSMMAAKVKQAFANVLALRNYDGNINIDHANKKLDIEVYPQNARRKDANDVQTLSGGEKSYSTVAFILALWECTTLPFYFLDEFDVFMDKVNRRVIMDILIEHTKDHPERQFGFLTPLDASIVVADEYLTIHRLAAPERTGNTQDS
;
A
#
# COMPACT_ATOMS: atom_id res chain seq x y z
N MET A 1 -35.72 -4.38 67.11
CA MET A 1 -35.20 -3.07 67.55
C MET A 1 -34.28 -2.56 66.45
N ASP A 2 -34.75 -2.54 65.21
CA ASP A 2 -35.63 -1.54 64.58
C ASP A 2 -34.72 -0.49 63.95
N SER A 3 -34.65 -0.27 62.64
CA SER A 3 -35.61 -0.56 61.58
C SER A 3 -34.91 -0.50 60.21
N GLN A 4 -35.46 -1.28 59.29
CA GLN A 4 -35.01 -1.56 57.93
C GLN A 4 -34.91 -0.33 57.01
N VAL A 5 -33.92 -0.30 56.10
CA VAL A 5 -34.11 0.27 54.75
C VAL A 5 -33.46 -0.66 53.72
N LYS A 6 -34.32 -1.29 52.91
CA LYS A 6 -34.00 -2.18 51.80
C LYS A 6 -33.69 -1.39 50.52
N SER A 7 -32.84 -2.01 49.70
CA SER A 7 -32.54 -1.68 48.31
C SER A 7 -33.76 -1.41 47.41
N ARG A 8 -33.61 -0.54 46.40
CA ARG A 8 -33.82 -0.89 44.98
C ARG A 8 -33.53 0.25 44.00
N LYS A 9 -32.87 -0.15 42.90
CA LYS A 9 -32.62 0.56 41.65
C LYS A 9 -33.92 1.13 41.04
N SER A 10 -33.90 2.40 40.63
CA SER A 10 -34.99 3.02 39.84
C SER A 10 -34.50 3.32 38.42
N LYS A 11 -35.08 2.60 37.45
CA LYS A 11 -35.05 2.88 36.02
C LYS A 11 -36.00 4.06 35.77
N ARG A 12 -35.49 5.20 35.27
CA ARG A 12 -36.32 6.28 34.72
C ARG A 12 -36.86 5.84 33.35
N LYS A 13 -38.10 5.33 33.34
CA LYS A 13 -38.99 5.33 32.17
C LYS A 13 -39.77 6.64 32.18
N THR A 14 -39.66 7.39 31.10
CA THR A 14 -40.54 8.52 30.74
C THR A 14 -41.93 7.97 30.37
N PRO A 15 -43.04 8.47 30.96
CA PRO A 15 -44.36 8.14 30.48
C PRO A 15 -44.78 9.11 29.38
N PHE A 16 -45.09 8.55 28.23
CA PHE A 16 -46.01 9.11 27.23
C PHE A 16 -47.38 9.27 27.91
N ILE A 17 -48.00 10.45 27.81
CA ILE A 17 -49.44 10.62 28.02
C ILE A 17 -50.01 11.24 26.76
N ASP A 18 -50.77 10.38 26.09
CA ASP A 18 -51.77 10.63 25.08
C ASP A 18 -52.98 11.33 25.74
N LYS A 19 -53.57 12.32 25.06
CA LYS A 19 -54.95 12.81 25.30
C LYS A 19 -55.34 13.85 24.26
N THR A 20 -55.95 13.34 23.19
CA THR A 20 -56.91 14.03 22.34
C THR A 20 -58.28 14.10 23.04
N GLN A 21 -59.01 15.19 22.72
CA GLN A 21 -60.47 15.37 22.82
C GLN A 21 -61.11 15.40 24.23
N ASP A 22 -61.57 16.58 24.63
CA ASP A 22 -63.01 16.85 24.81
C ASP A 22 -63.25 18.31 25.20
N ALA A 23 -63.97 19.05 24.34
CA ALA A 23 -64.50 20.37 24.63
C ALA A 23 -66.01 20.23 24.89
N LYS A 24 -66.45 20.42 26.14
CA LYS A 24 -67.86 20.69 26.48
C LYS A 24 -67.99 21.63 27.68
N LYS A 25 -68.92 22.57 27.51
CA LYS A 25 -69.48 23.58 28.43
C LYS A 25 -69.60 23.15 29.90
N SER A 26 -69.33 24.06 30.84
CA SER A 26 -70.27 24.52 31.89
C SER A 26 -69.61 25.49 32.91
N ARG A 27 -70.47 26.25 33.59
CA ARG A 27 -70.26 27.41 34.48
C ARG A 27 -69.95 27.04 35.96
N SER A 28 -69.56 28.09 36.72
CA SER A 28 -69.59 28.31 38.20
C SER A 28 -68.55 27.55 39.03
N SER A 29 -67.91 28.07 40.09
CA SER A 29 -67.97 29.33 40.85
C SER A 29 -66.78 29.36 41.84
N ASP A 30 -66.31 30.58 42.15
CA ASP A 30 -65.64 31.09 43.37
C ASP A 30 -64.39 30.38 43.96
N GLU A 31 -63.25 31.09 43.96
CA GLU A 31 -62.72 31.82 45.14
C GLU A 31 -61.45 32.62 44.75
N ASP A 32 -61.32 33.80 45.36
CA ASP A 32 -60.39 34.90 45.01
C ASP A 32 -58.89 34.55 45.13
N GLU A 33 -58.13 34.75 44.05
CA GLU A 33 -56.69 35.04 44.11
C GLU A 33 -56.23 35.77 42.82
N ILE A 34 -55.94 37.08 42.96
CA ILE A 34 -55.08 37.93 42.09
C ILE A 34 -55.18 37.66 40.58
N HIS A 35 -56.04 38.40 39.87
CA HIS A 35 -56.10 38.44 38.40
C HIS A 35 -54.69 38.54 37.75
N PRO A 36 -54.22 37.51 37.02
CA PRO A 36 -53.16 37.69 36.06
C PRO A 36 -53.75 38.48 34.87
N ARG A 37 -53.02 39.47 34.36
CA ARG A 37 -53.37 40.15 33.10
C ARG A 37 -53.25 39.15 31.94
N GLU A 38 -54.30 38.37 31.67
CA GLU A 38 -54.24 37.20 30.78
C GLU A 38 -54.15 37.50 29.27
N ASN A 39 -54.18 38.75 28.80
CA ASN A 39 -54.27 39.07 27.36
C ASN A 39 -53.18 40.01 26.80
N GLU A 40 -51.96 40.03 27.36
CA GLU A 40 -50.85 40.85 26.83
C GLU A 40 -49.87 40.02 25.98
N THR A 41 -49.68 40.40 24.71
CA THR A 41 -48.77 39.74 23.74
C THR A 41 -47.62 40.66 23.37
N ALA A 42 -46.39 40.15 23.44
CA ALA A 42 -45.19 40.91 23.09
C ALA A 42 -45.07 41.07 21.57
N GLY A 43 -44.53 42.21 21.12
CA GLY A 43 -44.26 42.48 19.71
C GLY A 43 -45.38 43.19 18.95
N LYS A 44 -46.52 43.48 19.57
CA LYS A 44 -47.56 44.37 18.99
C LYS A 44 -46.99 45.78 18.81
N ILE A 45 -47.36 46.46 17.73
CA ILE A 45 -46.85 47.79 17.38
C ILE A 45 -47.75 48.85 17.99
N THR A 46 -47.20 49.74 18.82
CA THR A 46 -47.97 50.84 19.42
C THR A 46 -47.85 52.13 18.64
N ARG A 47 -46.69 52.36 18.00
CA ARG A 47 -46.41 53.63 17.33
C ARG A 47 -45.44 53.45 16.17
N ILE A 48 -45.71 54.13 15.05
CA ILE A 48 -44.82 54.22 13.91
C ILE A 48 -44.61 55.71 13.56
N VAL A 49 -43.35 56.12 13.43
CA VAL A 49 -42.96 57.45 12.96
C VAL A 49 -42.05 57.32 11.75
N LEU A 50 -42.42 58.00 10.67
CA LEU A 50 -41.64 58.08 9.44
C LEU A 50 -41.22 59.53 9.22
N ARG A 51 -39.94 59.77 8.92
CA ARG A 51 -39.40 61.08 8.55
C ARG A 51 -38.62 60.99 7.25
N ASN A 52 -38.96 61.82 6.27
CA ASN A 52 -38.40 61.84 4.92
C ASN A 52 -38.44 60.45 4.26
N ILE A 53 -39.58 59.76 4.34
CA ILE A 53 -39.79 58.42 3.77
C ILE A 53 -40.85 58.51 2.69
N MET A 54 -40.51 58.09 1.47
CA MET A 54 -41.39 58.11 0.29
C MET A 54 -42.06 59.48 0.11
N CYS A 55 -43.38 59.60 0.27
CA CYS A 55 -44.10 60.86 0.10
C CYS A 55 -44.26 61.68 1.40
N HIS A 56 -43.78 61.19 2.56
CA HIS A 56 -43.99 61.84 3.85
C HIS A 56 -42.74 62.57 4.35
N ASP A 57 -42.87 63.85 4.70
CA ASP A 57 -41.85 64.62 5.43
C ASP A 57 -41.79 64.18 6.90
N ALA A 58 -42.96 64.11 7.54
CA ALA A 58 -43.14 63.55 8.87
C ALA A 58 -44.54 62.94 8.98
N LEU A 59 -44.61 61.66 9.31
CA LEU A 59 -45.85 60.96 9.60
C LEU A 59 -45.72 60.24 10.95
N GLU A 60 -46.66 60.44 11.85
CA GLU A 60 -46.76 59.73 13.12
C GLU A 60 -48.14 59.10 13.23
N ILE A 61 -48.18 57.80 13.53
CA ILE A 61 -49.40 57.03 13.73
C ILE A 61 -49.30 56.20 15.01
N ASN A 62 -50.27 56.41 15.91
CA ASN A 62 -50.43 55.62 17.13
C ASN A 62 -51.45 54.52 16.85
N LEU A 63 -51.02 53.27 16.90
CA LEU A 63 -51.85 52.12 16.55
C LEU A 63 -52.52 51.53 17.79
N ASN A 64 -53.78 51.13 17.64
CA ASN A 64 -54.52 50.33 18.60
C ASN A 64 -53.88 48.93 18.71
N LYS A 65 -53.85 48.37 19.91
CA LYS A 65 -53.31 47.02 20.19
C LYS A 65 -54.10 45.87 19.54
N ASN A 66 -55.32 46.14 19.06
CA ASN A 66 -56.22 45.15 18.48
C ASN A 66 -56.41 45.40 16.97
N VAL A 67 -57.26 46.34 16.55
CA VAL A 67 -57.58 46.53 15.13
C VAL A 67 -57.37 47.97 14.66
N ASN A 68 -56.73 48.14 13.50
CA ASN A 68 -56.45 49.43 12.88
C ASN A 68 -56.88 49.44 11.41
N PHE A 69 -57.81 50.31 11.03
CA PHE A 69 -58.11 50.59 9.63
C PHE A 69 -57.39 51.85 9.19
N ILE A 70 -56.55 51.78 8.16
CA ILE A 70 -55.82 52.93 7.63
C ILE A 70 -56.39 53.25 6.24
N VAL A 71 -57.12 54.36 6.15
CA VAL A 71 -57.92 54.74 4.99
C VAL A 71 -57.34 56.00 4.34
N GLY A 72 -57.21 56.02 3.02
CA GLY A 72 -56.74 57.20 2.30
C GLY A 72 -56.72 56.98 0.79
N LYS A 73 -56.93 58.03 -0.02
CA LYS A 73 -56.95 57.91 -1.48
C LYS A 73 -55.63 57.35 -2.03
N ASN A 74 -55.64 56.81 -3.25
CA ASN A 74 -54.40 56.39 -3.93
C ASN A 74 -53.39 57.55 -3.97
N GLY A 75 -52.13 57.28 -3.62
CA GLY A 75 -51.08 58.29 -3.49
C GLY A 75 -50.95 58.94 -2.11
N SER A 76 -51.86 58.72 -1.16
CA SER A 76 -51.77 59.28 0.21
C SER A 76 -50.66 58.70 1.09
N GLY A 77 -49.80 57.83 0.54
CA GLY A 77 -48.68 57.23 1.26
C GLY A 77 -49.02 56.12 2.26
N LYS A 78 -50.16 55.40 2.10
CA LYS A 78 -50.52 54.23 2.91
C LYS A 78 -49.42 53.16 2.91
N SER A 79 -48.96 52.73 1.74
CA SER A 79 -47.92 51.71 1.62
C SER A 79 -46.56 52.15 2.17
N ALA A 80 -46.32 53.46 2.38
CA ALA A 80 -45.10 53.93 3.04
C ALA A 80 -45.04 53.49 4.52
N ILE A 81 -46.20 53.31 5.17
CA ILE A 81 -46.29 52.78 6.54
C ILE A 81 -45.78 51.35 6.60
N LEU A 82 -46.23 50.48 5.68
CA LEU A 82 -45.78 49.09 5.64
C LEU A 82 -44.32 48.94 5.17
N ALA A 83 -43.90 49.73 4.17
CA ALA A 83 -42.52 49.75 3.73
C ALA A 83 -41.58 50.23 4.86
N GLY A 84 -42.00 51.28 5.57
CA GLY A 84 -41.33 51.77 6.76
C GLY A 84 -41.27 50.71 7.86
N LEU A 85 -42.40 50.06 8.19
CA LEU A 85 -42.46 48.99 9.18
C LEU A 85 -41.49 47.84 8.86
N ALA A 86 -41.53 47.32 7.63
CA ALA A 86 -40.69 46.20 7.21
C ALA A 86 -39.21 46.57 7.28
N VAL A 87 -38.81 47.69 6.67
CA VAL A 87 -37.41 48.13 6.68
C VAL A 87 -36.99 48.53 8.10
N GLY A 88 -37.80 49.23 8.88
CA GLY A 88 -37.48 49.58 10.26
C GLY A 88 -37.18 48.37 11.15
N LEU A 89 -37.85 47.25 10.91
CA LEU A 89 -37.63 45.97 11.59
C LEU A 89 -36.66 45.04 10.85
N GLY A 90 -35.83 45.56 9.95
CA GLY A 90 -34.68 44.80 9.41
C GLY A 90 -34.92 44.01 8.13
N ALA A 91 -36.11 44.11 7.51
CA ALA A 91 -36.37 43.57 6.18
C ALA A 91 -35.46 44.21 5.11
N ARG A 92 -35.26 43.48 4.01
CA ARG A 92 -34.61 44.01 2.80
C ARG A 92 -35.58 44.90 2.03
N ALA A 93 -35.08 45.95 1.38
CA ALA A 93 -35.91 46.87 0.60
C ALA A 93 -36.74 46.16 -0.48
N GLN A 94 -36.17 45.15 -1.14
CA GLN A 94 -36.85 44.32 -2.15
C GLN A 94 -38.13 43.66 -1.65
N VAL A 95 -38.23 43.32 -0.36
CA VAL A 95 -39.43 42.69 0.24
C VAL A 95 -40.62 43.64 0.21
N THR A 96 -40.36 44.95 0.22
CA THR A 96 -41.43 45.96 0.15
C THR A 96 -42.02 46.12 -1.24
N SER A 97 -41.42 45.52 -2.28
CA SER A 97 -41.75 45.71 -3.70
C SER A 97 -41.66 47.17 -4.21
N ARG A 98 -41.26 48.14 -3.37
CA ARG A 98 -41.20 49.56 -3.75
C ARG A 98 -39.82 50.03 -4.18
N ALA A 99 -38.76 49.40 -3.67
CA ALA A 99 -37.39 49.78 -3.97
C ALA A 99 -36.46 48.57 -3.95
N THR A 100 -35.46 48.55 -4.84
CA THR A 100 -34.42 47.51 -4.87
C THR A 100 -33.36 47.72 -3.78
N ALA A 101 -33.11 48.98 -3.41
CA ALA A 101 -32.19 49.39 -2.36
C ALA A 101 -32.91 50.29 -1.34
N VAL A 102 -32.34 50.39 -0.14
CA VAL A 102 -32.89 51.17 0.99
C VAL A 102 -32.96 52.66 0.66
N ASP A 103 -32.03 53.16 -0.15
CA ASP A 103 -31.99 54.56 -0.56
C ASP A 103 -33.21 54.96 -1.41
N GLY A 104 -33.77 54.03 -2.17
CA GLY A 104 -34.99 54.25 -2.96
C GLY A 104 -36.27 54.36 -2.12
N ILE A 105 -36.17 54.23 -0.79
CA ILE A 105 -37.29 54.43 0.16
C ILE A 105 -37.25 55.85 0.76
N ILE A 106 -36.11 56.54 0.65
CA ILE A 106 -35.94 57.90 1.15
C ILE A 106 -36.69 58.85 0.21
N LYS A 107 -37.38 59.85 0.78
CA LYS A 107 -38.10 60.87 0.00
C LYS A 107 -37.14 61.57 -0.98
N ASP A 108 -37.61 61.83 -2.20
CA ASP A 108 -36.83 62.53 -3.21
C ASP A 108 -36.26 63.86 -2.68
N LYS A 109 -35.01 64.15 -3.05
CA LYS A 109 -34.24 65.32 -2.61
C LYS A 109 -33.86 65.35 -1.10
N CYS A 110 -34.06 64.25 -0.37
CA CYS A 110 -33.58 64.11 1.01
C CYS A 110 -32.36 63.18 1.10
N ALA A 111 -31.34 63.57 1.87
CA ALA A 111 -30.14 62.76 2.07
C ALA A 111 -30.30 61.64 3.12
N ARG A 112 -31.33 61.73 3.97
CA ARG A 112 -31.55 60.82 5.11
C ARG A 112 -33.04 60.63 5.39
N GLY A 113 -33.41 59.36 5.62
CA GLY A 113 -34.72 58.96 6.14
C GLY A 113 -34.61 58.36 7.55
N ILE A 114 -35.66 58.50 8.37
CA ILE A 114 -35.72 57.89 9.71
C ILE A 114 -37.04 57.15 9.86
N VAL A 115 -36.94 55.92 10.35
CA VAL A 115 -38.09 55.10 10.75
C VAL A 115 -37.96 54.80 12.23
N GLU A 116 -39.00 55.06 13.00
CA GLU A 116 -39.08 54.77 14.43
C GLU A 116 -40.33 53.94 14.71
N ILE A 117 -40.15 52.78 15.35
CA ILE A 117 -41.21 51.80 15.60
C ILE A 117 -41.16 51.43 17.07
N THR A 118 -42.28 51.58 17.77
CA THR A 118 -42.40 51.19 19.18
C THR A 118 -43.20 49.90 19.28
N LEU A 119 -42.60 48.91 19.94
CA LEU A 119 -43.14 47.58 20.16
C LEU A 119 -43.49 47.39 21.65
N THR A 120 -44.54 46.62 21.92
CA THR A 120 -44.85 46.13 23.26
C THR A 120 -43.85 45.04 23.68
N ASN A 121 -43.44 45.08 24.93
CA ASN A 121 -42.50 44.13 25.54
C ASN A 121 -43.10 43.50 26.81
N VAL A 122 -44.37 43.14 26.72
CA VAL A 122 -45.17 42.53 27.78
C VAL A 122 -45.75 41.21 27.28
N GLY A 123 -45.88 40.22 28.18
CA GLY A 123 -46.35 38.87 27.82
C GLY A 123 -45.23 37.81 27.77
N PRO A 124 -45.57 36.56 27.43
CA PRO A 124 -44.67 35.41 27.56
C PRO A 124 -43.38 35.48 26.72
N LEU A 125 -43.40 36.22 25.61
CA LEU A 125 -42.28 36.38 24.68
C LEU A 125 -41.54 37.73 24.85
N ALA A 126 -41.73 38.42 25.98
CA ALA A 126 -41.04 39.66 26.29
C ALA A 126 -39.51 39.46 26.32
N TYR A 127 -38.78 40.34 25.63
CA TYR A 127 -37.33 40.29 25.52
C TYR A 127 -36.69 41.15 26.61
N LYS A 128 -35.93 40.51 27.52
CA LYS A 128 -35.14 41.18 28.57
C LYS A 128 -35.90 42.33 29.23
N ARG A 129 -37.11 42.04 29.75
CA ARG A 129 -38.02 43.05 30.30
C ARG A 129 -37.35 43.91 31.38
N GLU A 130 -36.47 43.32 32.19
CA GLU A 130 -35.66 44.03 33.19
C GLU A 130 -34.81 45.18 32.61
N THR A 131 -34.32 45.04 31.38
CA THR A 131 -33.43 46.01 30.72
C THR A 131 -34.20 47.01 29.86
N TYR A 132 -35.21 46.52 29.13
CA TYR A 132 -35.92 47.30 28.14
C TYR A 132 -37.24 47.90 28.64
N GLY A 133 -37.81 47.40 29.74
CA GLY A 133 -39.13 47.79 30.23
C GLY A 133 -40.27 47.22 29.38
N ASP A 134 -41.45 47.83 29.49
CA ASP A 134 -42.70 47.37 28.85
C ASP A 134 -42.82 47.72 27.36
N THR A 135 -41.93 48.58 26.84
CA THR A 135 -41.86 48.94 25.41
C THR A 135 -40.42 49.02 24.91
N ILE A 136 -40.23 48.63 23.64
CA ILE A 136 -38.95 48.73 22.93
C ILE A 136 -39.15 49.64 21.71
N THR A 137 -38.34 50.69 21.59
CA THR A 137 -38.37 51.57 20.41
C THR A 137 -37.17 51.31 19.51
N VAL A 138 -37.43 50.89 18.28
CA VAL A 138 -36.43 50.64 17.24
C VAL A 138 -36.39 51.84 16.30
N ILE A 139 -35.24 52.50 16.22
CA ILE A 139 -35.00 53.61 15.30
C ILE A 139 -34.00 53.16 14.24
N ARG A 140 -34.42 53.14 12.97
CA ARG A 140 -33.58 52.88 11.82
C ARG A 140 -33.33 54.18 11.06
N THR A 141 -32.06 54.50 10.86
CA THR A 141 -31.63 55.59 9.98
C THR A 141 -31.27 55.03 8.61
N LEU A 142 -31.80 55.64 7.55
CA LEU A 142 -31.57 55.31 6.14
C LEU A 142 -30.77 56.43 5.47
N GLY A 143 -29.79 56.09 4.63
CA GLY A 143 -28.87 57.02 3.96
C GLY A 143 -27.43 56.50 3.97
N ALA A 144 -26.46 57.37 3.65
CA ALA A 144 -25.03 57.00 3.54
C ALA A 144 -24.46 56.29 4.78
N THR A 145 -24.95 56.66 5.97
CA THR A 145 -24.65 55.96 7.24
C THR A 145 -25.91 55.32 7.81
N SER A 146 -26.24 54.13 7.29
CA SER A 146 -27.37 53.36 7.81
C SER A 146 -27.04 52.71 9.15
N GLY A 147 -28.00 52.72 10.09
CA GLY A 147 -27.75 52.19 11.44
C GLY A 147 -29.01 52.10 12.30
N TYR A 148 -28.90 51.36 13.40
CA TYR A 148 -29.97 51.14 14.35
C TYR A 148 -29.68 51.83 15.69
N LYS A 149 -30.74 52.28 16.36
CA LYS A 149 -30.73 52.64 17.77
C LYS A 149 -31.94 52.00 18.42
N ILE A 150 -31.72 51.21 19.46
CA ILE A 150 -32.77 50.48 20.18
C ILE A 150 -32.87 51.06 21.57
N LYS A 151 -34.03 51.60 21.91
CA LYS A 151 -34.30 52.26 23.18
C LYS A 151 -35.20 51.43 24.08
N ASN A 152 -35.02 51.61 25.40
CA ASN A 152 -35.94 51.09 26.41
C ASN A 152 -37.15 52.04 26.60
N THR A 153 -38.08 51.66 27.47
CA THR A 153 -39.30 52.42 27.78
C THR A 153 -39.03 53.84 28.29
N MET A 154 -37.89 54.06 28.96
CA MET A 154 -37.46 55.40 29.42
C MET A 154 -36.82 56.25 28.31
N GLY A 155 -36.66 55.71 27.10
CA GLY A 155 -36.03 56.40 25.97
C GLY A 155 -34.51 56.33 25.93
N HIS A 156 -33.86 55.60 26.84
CA HIS A 156 -32.41 55.39 26.86
C HIS A 156 -31.98 54.38 25.79
N ILE A 157 -30.87 54.66 25.08
CA ILE A 157 -30.32 53.76 24.06
C ILE A 157 -29.62 52.59 24.75
N VAL A 158 -30.11 51.38 24.54
CA VAL A 158 -29.53 50.15 25.10
C VAL A 158 -28.56 49.49 24.11
N SER A 159 -28.85 49.56 22.81
CA SER A 159 -27.99 48.97 21.77
C SER A 159 -28.12 49.69 20.43
N THR A 160 -27.05 49.64 19.63
CA THR A 160 -27.01 50.12 18.24
C THR A 160 -26.73 49.00 17.24
N LYS A 161 -26.56 47.76 17.71
CA LYS A 161 -26.19 46.61 16.90
C LYS A 161 -27.43 45.98 16.25
N LYS A 162 -27.38 45.73 14.93
CA LYS A 162 -28.42 44.96 14.21
C LYS A 162 -28.65 43.57 14.82
N SER A 163 -27.59 42.90 15.28
CA SER A 163 -27.72 41.58 15.89
C SER A 163 -28.58 41.56 17.17
N GLU A 164 -28.70 42.68 17.89
CA GLU A 164 -29.61 42.78 19.03
C GLU A 164 -31.07 42.95 18.56
N LEU A 165 -31.31 43.70 17.48
CA LEU A 165 -32.62 43.76 16.84
C LEU A 165 -33.07 42.39 16.33
N ASP A 166 -32.18 41.65 15.67
CA ASP A 166 -32.49 40.30 15.16
C ASP A 166 -32.89 39.35 16.31
N ARG A 167 -32.29 39.51 17.50
CA ARG A 167 -32.66 38.75 18.71
C ARG A 167 -34.03 39.15 19.25
N ILE A 168 -34.34 40.45 19.31
CA ILE A 168 -35.64 40.97 19.76
C ILE A 168 -36.74 40.43 18.85
N ILE A 169 -36.57 40.57 17.54
CA ILE A 169 -37.53 40.11 16.51
C ILE A 169 -37.74 38.61 16.60
N ARG A 170 -36.66 37.81 16.74
CA ARG A 170 -36.75 36.36 16.88
C ARG A 170 -37.45 35.95 18.18
N CYS A 171 -37.18 36.65 19.29
CA CYS A 171 -37.81 36.38 20.58
C CYS A 171 -39.32 36.63 20.53
N MET A 172 -39.72 37.77 19.97
CA MET A 172 -41.13 38.17 19.84
C MET A 172 -41.86 37.52 18.65
N ASN A 173 -41.20 36.62 17.92
CA ASN A 173 -41.72 35.98 16.71
C ASN A 173 -42.24 36.95 15.63
N ILE A 174 -41.60 38.11 15.49
CA ILE A 174 -41.95 39.12 14.47
C ILE A 174 -41.40 38.69 13.11
N GLN A 175 -42.25 38.68 12.07
CA GLN A 175 -41.89 38.18 10.74
C GLN A 175 -42.33 39.12 9.63
N VAL A 176 -41.69 40.28 9.54
CA VAL A 176 -42.01 41.28 8.50
C VAL A 176 -41.72 40.81 7.06
N ASP A 177 -40.87 39.79 6.89
CA ASP A 177 -40.58 39.18 5.59
C ASP A 177 -41.62 38.11 5.17
N ASN A 178 -42.52 37.72 6.08
CA ASN A 178 -43.57 36.75 5.80
C ASN A 178 -44.76 37.46 5.13
N PRO A 179 -45.13 37.12 3.87
CA PRO A 179 -46.22 37.78 3.15
C PRO A 179 -47.57 37.72 3.87
N ILE A 180 -47.78 36.74 4.75
CA ILE A 180 -49.01 36.60 5.52
C ILE A 180 -49.03 37.53 6.74
N SER A 181 -47.86 37.96 7.27
CA SER A 181 -47.74 38.93 8.35
C SER A 181 -47.84 40.37 7.86
N VAL A 182 -47.15 40.68 6.76
CA VAL A 182 -47.22 42.00 6.10
C VAL A 182 -47.44 41.75 4.62
N LEU A 183 -48.71 41.81 4.21
CA LEU A 183 -49.10 41.61 2.82
C LEU A 183 -49.05 42.94 2.09
N ASN A 184 -48.08 43.09 1.19
CA ASN A 184 -47.91 44.31 0.41
C ASN A 184 -48.88 44.37 -0.79
N GLN A 185 -49.06 45.56 -1.38
CA GLN A 185 -50.00 45.77 -2.50
C GLN A 185 -49.79 44.82 -3.70
N GLU A 186 -48.54 44.63 -4.14
CA GLU A 186 -48.24 43.78 -5.31
C GLU A 186 -48.52 42.31 -5.02
N GLN A 187 -48.17 41.85 -3.82
CA GLN A 187 -48.43 40.50 -3.34
C GLN A 187 -49.95 40.28 -3.22
N SER A 188 -50.69 41.19 -2.60
CA SER A 188 -52.16 41.15 -2.55
C SER A 188 -52.78 41.00 -3.94
N ARG A 189 -52.31 41.82 -4.91
CA ARG A 189 -52.79 41.75 -6.30
C ARG A 189 -52.46 40.40 -6.95
N GLU A 190 -51.21 39.95 -6.84
CA GLU A 190 -50.75 38.68 -7.41
C GLU A 190 -51.57 37.49 -6.89
N PHE A 191 -51.91 37.49 -5.60
CA PHE A 191 -52.67 36.42 -4.96
C PHE A 191 -54.16 36.42 -5.31
N ILE A 192 -54.79 37.59 -5.41
CA ILE A 192 -56.22 37.68 -5.77
C ILE A 192 -56.44 37.40 -7.27
N THR A 193 -55.47 37.73 -8.13
CA THR A 193 -55.64 37.59 -9.60
C THR A 193 -55.02 36.34 -10.23
N THR A 194 -54.01 35.70 -9.63
CA THR A 194 -53.29 34.58 -10.26
C THR A 194 -53.75 33.21 -9.74
N SER A 195 -54.34 32.37 -10.60
CA SER A 195 -54.76 30.98 -10.27
C SER A 195 -53.61 29.95 -10.20
N ASN A 196 -52.34 30.36 -10.12
CA ASN A 196 -51.20 29.45 -10.25
C ASN A 196 -50.97 28.62 -8.96
N SER A 197 -51.15 27.30 -9.06
CA SER A 197 -51.04 26.36 -7.93
C SER A 197 -49.63 26.26 -7.32
N SER A 198 -48.58 26.47 -8.12
CA SER A 198 -47.20 26.50 -7.61
C SER A 198 -46.92 27.73 -6.75
N LYS A 199 -47.48 28.90 -7.11
CA LYS A 199 -47.32 30.13 -6.30
C LYS A 199 -48.07 30.03 -4.97
N LYS A 200 -49.26 29.44 -4.96
CA LYS A 200 -50.01 29.16 -3.72
C LYS A 200 -49.23 28.21 -2.80
N TYR A 201 -48.56 27.20 -3.35
CA TYR A 201 -47.69 26.31 -2.59
C TYR A 201 -46.50 27.06 -1.97
N ILE A 202 -45.83 27.93 -2.73
CA ILE A 202 -44.73 28.76 -2.21
C ILE A 202 -45.21 29.65 -1.07
N LEU A 203 -46.39 30.26 -1.21
CA LEU A 203 -46.99 31.07 -0.15
C LEU A 203 -47.24 30.23 1.11
N PHE A 204 -47.87 29.05 0.98
CA PHE A 204 -48.08 28.15 2.11
C PHE A 204 -46.76 27.80 2.82
N MET A 205 -45.71 27.47 2.04
CA MET A 205 -44.41 27.11 2.60
C MET A 205 -43.74 28.29 3.33
N LYS A 206 -43.84 29.51 2.80
CA LYS A 206 -43.33 30.73 3.42
C LYS A 206 -44.14 31.14 4.66
N ALA A 207 -45.47 31.09 4.56
CA ALA A 207 -46.40 31.44 5.62
C ALA A 207 -46.14 30.61 6.88
N THR A 208 -45.96 29.29 6.68
CA THR A 208 -45.71 28.31 7.74
C THR A 208 -44.22 28.17 8.11
N GLN A 209 -43.31 28.92 7.48
CA GLN A 209 -41.84 28.81 7.58
C GLN A 209 -41.25 27.41 7.28
N LEU A 210 -42.02 26.53 6.65
CA LEU A 210 -41.55 25.21 6.25
C LEU A 210 -40.45 25.31 5.19
N ASP A 211 -40.36 26.43 4.46
CA ASP A 211 -39.28 26.72 3.52
C ASP A 211 -37.94 26.95 4.22
N ILE A 212 -37.91 27.80 5.26
CA ILE A 212 -36.70 28.09 6.05
C ILE A 212 -36.20 26.81 6.73
N ILE A 213 -37.11 26.06 7.33
CA ILE A 213 -36.79 24.79 7.99
C ILE A 213 -36.22 23.79 6.96
N GLY A 214 -36.85 23.70 5.78
CA GLY A 214 -36.37 22.86 4.69
C GLY A 214 -34.96 23.22 4.21
N GLU A 215 -34.69 24.51 4.03
CA GLU A 215 -33.39 25.02 3.61
C GLU A 215 -32.31 24.76 4.67
N ASN A 216 -32.62 24.97 5.96
CA ASN A 216 -31.71 24.66 7.06
C ASN A 216 -31.29 23.18 7.05
N TYR A 217 -32.20 22.25 6.77
CA TYR A 217 -31.86 20.84 6.63
C TYR A 217 -31.04 20.54 5.38
N ARG A 218 -31.31 21.23 4.27
CA ARG A 218 -30.49 21.12 3.06
C ARG A 218 -29.04 21.54 3.35
N GLN A 219 -28.85 22.70 3.96
CA GLN A 219 -27.52 23.19 4.37
C GLN A 219 -26.84 22.25 5.36
N ALA A 220 -27.56 21.77 6.38
CA ALA A 220 -27.01 20.81 7.33
C ALA A 220 -26.55 19.50 6.67
N THR A 221 -27.23 19.06 5.60
CA THR A 221 -26.85 17.89 4.80
C THR A 221 -25.60 18.18 3.96
N ILE A 222 -25.52 19.35 3.32
CA ILE A 222 -24.35 19.78 2.53
C ILE A 222 -23.10 19.83 3.41
N ILE A 223 -23.19 20.47 4.59
CA ILE A 223 -22.10 20.54 5.57
C ILE A 223 -21.61 19.14 5.94
N SER A 224 -22.53 18.19 6.13
CA SER A 224 -22.16 16.81 6.45
C SER A 224 -21.47 16.09 5.28
N SER A 225 -21.93 16.30 4.03
CA SER A 225 -21.26 15.74 2.86
C SER A 225 -19.88 16.34 2.63
N ASP A 226 -19.71 17.65 2.84
CA ASP A 226 -18.41 18.30 2.74
C ASP A 226 -17.46 17.80 3.84
N THR A 227 -17.96 17.67 5.08
CA THR A 227 -17.19 17.09 6.19
C THR A 227 -16.77 15.66 5.91
N LYS A 228 -17.65 14.85 5.29
CA LYS A 228 -17.32 13.49 4.87
C LYS A 228 -16.22 13.47 3.82
N ARG A 229 -16.28 14.33 2.80
CA ARG A 229 -15.20 14.46 1.81
C ARG A 229 -13.87 14.87 2.46
N HIS A 230 -13.90 15.78 3.43
CA HIS A 230 -12.69 16.13 4.20
C HIS A 230 -12.14 14.93 4.97
N LEU A 231 -13.01 14.14 5.62
CA LEU A 231 -12.60 12.91 6.29
C LEU A 231 -11.98 11.91 5.30
N ASP A 232 -12.60 11.67 4.15
CA ASP A 232 -12.08 10.74 3.14
C ASP A 232 -10.67 11.17 2.65
N ASN A 233 -10.48 12.46 2.36
CA ASN A 233 -9.17 13.01 1.99
C ASN A 233 -8.13 12.87 3.12
N THR A 234 -8.52 13.13 4.37
CA THR A 234 -7.62 12.96 5.52
C THR A 234 -7.29 11.49 5.77
N ALA A 235 -8.20 10.57 5.50
CA ALA A 235 -7.95 9.13 5.59
C ALA A 235 -6.94 8.67 4.53
N GLU A 236 -7.02 9.19 3.30
CA GLU A 236 -6.01 8.95 2.25
C GLU A 236 -4.64 9.50 2.64
N GLN A 237 -4.58 10.73 3.19
CA GLN A 237 -3.35 11.33 3.69
C GLN A 237 -2.72 10.50 4.81
N LEU A 238 -3.53 10.05 5.79
CA LEU A 238 -3.08 9.18 6.87
C LEU A 238 -2.52 7.86 6.34
N LYS A 239 -3.16 7.26 5.34
CA LYS A 239 -2.68 6.03 4.69
C LYS A 239 -1.34 6.26 3.99
N SER A 240 -1.17 7.38 3.30
CA SER A 240 0.12 7.75 2.69
C SER A 240 1.21 7.93 3.74
N GLU A 241 0.93 8.67 4.82
CA GLU A 241 1.90 8.87 5.92
C GLU A 241 2.24 7.54 6.62
N GLN A 242 1.28 6.63 6.80
CA GLN A 242 1.53 5.29 7.35
C GLN A 242 2.43 4.44 6.46
N ASN A 243 2.25 4.50 5.13
CA ASN A 243 3.12 3.79 4.19
C ASN A 243 4.55 4.35 4.23
N GLU A 244 4.71 5.67 4.35
CA GLU A 244 6.01 6.31 4.49
C GLU A 244 6.69 5.95 5.82
N ILE A 245 5.94 5.92 6.94
CA ILE A 245 6.43 5.44 8.23
C ILE A 245 6.90 3.99 8.11
N ALA A 246 6.10 3.09 7.51
CA ALA A 246 6.49 1.70 7.30
C ALA A 246 7.77 1.56 6.46
N SER A 247 7.91 2.37 5.40
CA SER A 247 9.14 2.42 4.60
C SER A 247 10.34 2.89 5.42
N LEU A 248 10.19 3.91 6.26
CA LEU A 248 11.25 4.39 7.16
C LEU A 248 11.64 3.34 8.22
N GLU A 249 10.67 2.63 8.79
CA GLU A 249 10.92 1.52 9.73
C GLU A 249 11.71 0.39 9.06
N GLU A 250 11.37 0.05 7.81
CA GLU A 250 12.09 -0.96 7.04
C GLU A 250 13.53 -0.52 6.75
N LYS A 251 13.74 0.73 6.32
CA LYS A 251 15.07 1.32 6.10
C LYS A 251 15.92 1.30 7.37
N LEU A 252 15.35 1.68 8.52
CA LEU A 252 16.03 1.61 9.81
C LEU A 252 16.37 0.18 10.22
N LYS A 253 15.48 -0.78 9.97
CA LYS A 253 15.74 -2.20 10.25
C LYS A 253 16.91 -2.73 9.41
N MET A 254 16.96 -2.37 8.13
CA MET A 254 18.07 -2.73 7.23
C MET A 254 19.39 -2.11 7.69
N LEU A 255 19.40 -0.82 8.09
CA LEU A 255 20.59 -0.21 8.70
C LEU A 255 21.02 -0.89 10.01
N LYS A 256 20.09 -1.24 10.90
CA LYS A 256 20.42 -1.95 12.16
C LYS A 256 21.03 -3.33 11.92
N SER A 257 20.58 -4.04 10.89
CA SER A 257 21.16 -5.34 10.47
C SER A 257 22.62 -5.23 9.99
N LEU A 258 23.07 -4.05 9.56
CA LEU A 258 24.48 -3.84 9.22
C LEU A 258 25.38 -3.97 10.46
N GLY A 259 24.87 -3.73 11.67
CA GLY A 259 25.64 -3.87 12.90
C GLY A 259 26.15 -5.31 13.10
N GLU A 260 25.33 -6.31 12.76
CA GLU A 260 25.71 -7.72 12.79
C GLU A 260 26.67 -8.06 11.63
N THR A 261 26.39 -7.52 10.44
CA THR A 261 27.22 -7.72 9.25
C THR A 261 28.64 -7.15 9.42
N ARG A 262 28.78 -6.04 10.15
CA ARG A 262 30.07 -5.44 10.51
C ARG A 262 30.87 -6.33 11.47
N LYS A 263 30.23 -6.90 12.49
CA LYS A 263 30.89 -7.85 13.41
C LYS A 263 31.36 -9.11 12.68
N GLU A 264 30.57 -9.59 11.73
CA GLU A 264 30.94 -10.72 10.88
C GLU A 264 32.13 -10.38 9.96
N LEU A 265 32.15 -9.17 9.38
CA LEU A 265 33.28 -8.69 8.59
C LEU A 265 34.57 -8.61 9.41
N ASP A 266 34.50 -8.07 10.64
CA ASP A 266 35.67 -7.98 11.54
C ASP A 266 36.19 -9.38 11.89
N ALA A 267 35.30 -10.34 12.16
CA ALA A 267 35.68 -11.74 12.40
C ALA A 267 36.34 -12.39 11.17
N LEU A 268 35.82 -12.14 9.97
CA LEU A 268 36.38 -12.67 8.72
C LEU A 268 37.74 -12.02 8.36
N GLN A 269 37.98 -10.77 8.75
CA GLN A 269 39.29 -10.14 8.58
C GLN A 269 40.36 -10.79 9.47
N ILE A 270 40.01 -11.13 10.71
CA ILE A 270 40.89 -11.89 11.60
C ILE A 270 41.09 -13.31 11.06
N GLU A 271 40.02 -13.98 10.62
CA GLU A 271 40.09 -15.32 10.00
C GLU A 271 40.99 -15.32 8.75
N LEU A 272 40.93 -14.28 7.91
CA LEU A 272 41.74 -14.13 6.71
C LEU A 272 43.24 -14.10 7.03
N LEU A 273 43.65 -13.34 8.05
CA LEU A 273 45.05 -13.27 8.47
C LEU A 273 45.59 -14.64 8.92
N TRP A 274 44.79 -15.38 9.69
CA TRP A 274 45.15 -16.73 10.12
C TRP A 274 45.13 -17.77 8.99
N SER A 275 44.27 -17.60 7.97
CA SER A 275 44.30 -18.46 6.78
C SER A 275 45.60 -18.34 5.98
N PHE A 276 46.19 -17.13 5.90
CA PHE A 276 47.49 -16.95 5.28
C PHE A 276 48.61 -17.62 6.08
N VAL A 277 48.54 -17.58 7.41
CA VAL A 277 49.48 -18.30 8.29
C VAL A 277 49.46 -19.80 7.99
N ILE A 278 48.28 -20.41 7.94
CA ILE A 278 48.13 -21.86 7.69
C ILE A 278 48.74 -22.25 6.34
N VAL A 279 48.49 -21.46 5.29
CA VAL A 279 49.06 -21.70 3.95
C VAL A 279 50.59 -21.63 3.96
N GLU A 280 51.18 -20.67 4.67
CA GLU A 280 52.64 -20.55 4.76
C GLU A 280 53.27 -21.63 5.67
N GLU A 281 52.59 -22.04 6.75
CA GLU A 281 52.96 -23.19 7.61
C GLU A 281 52.97 -24.50 6.80
N ASP A 282 51.96 -24.75 5.95
CA ASP A 282 51.87 -25.93 5.09
C ASP A 282 52.95 -25.94 3.99
N LYS A 283 53.23 -24.77 3.38
CA LYS A 283 54.34 -24.63 2.42
C LYS A 283 55.67 -24.91 3.09
N LEU A 284 55.90 -24.37 4.28
CA LEU A 284 57.13 -24.60 5.03
C LEU A 284 57.33 -26.10 5.29
N LYS A 285 56.29 -26.79 5.75
CA LYS A 285 56.33 -28.24 5.96
C LYS A 285 56.65 -29.02 4.67
N LEU A 286 56.04 -28.63 3.55
CA LEU A 286 56.33 -29.24 2.25
C LEU A 286 57.79 -29.05 1.82
N TYR A 287 58.37 -27.88 2.03
CA TYR A 287 59.77 -27.62 1.71
C TYR A 287 60.73 -28.36 2.65
N GLU A 288 60.39 -28.48 3.94
CA GLU A 288 61.16 -29.30 4.89
C GLU A 288 61.17 -30.79 4.50
N ASP A 289 60.03 -31.34 4.07
CA ASP A 289 59.93 -32.72 3.57
C ASP A 289 60.73 -32.93 2.27
N LYS A 290 60.74 -31.95 1.36
CA LYS A 290 61.54 -32.00 0.12
C LYS A 290 63.04 -31.96 0.43
N LEU A 291 63.45 -31.09 1.33
CA LEU A 291 64.84 -30.97 1.75
C LEU A 291 65.37 -32.30 2.31
N LEU A 292 64.56 -33.01 3.08
CA LEU A 292 64.91 -34.34 3.61
C LEU A 292 65.18 -35.35 2.49
N ARG A 293 64.33 -35.40 1.46
CA ARG A 293 64.51 -36.30 0.30
C ARG A 293 65.76 -35.97 -0.52
N TYR A 294 66.05 -34.68 -0.73
CA TYR A 294 67.26 -34.29 -1.46
C TYR A 294 68.54 -34.62 -0.69
N LYS A 295 68.48 -34.65 0.65
CA LYS A 295 69.59 -35.10 1.50
C LYS A 295 69.91 -36.58 1.29
N GLU A 296 68.88 -37.43 1.28
CA GLU A 296 69.01 -38.88 1.07
C GLU A 296 69.60 -39.20 -0.31
N ILE A 297 69.14 -38.49 -1.36
CA ILE A 297 69.67 -38.63 -2.74
C ILE A 297 71.14 -38.22 -2.82
N TYR A 298 71.54 -37.16 -2.12
CA TYR A 298 72.94 -36.70 -2.10
C TYR A 298 73.88 -37.76 -1.49
N ASP A 299 73.47 -38.38 -0.38
CA ASP A 299 74.29 -39.38 0.30
C ASP A 299 74.44 -40.68 -0.52
N GLU A 300 73.41 -41.10 -1.26
CA GLU A 300 73.43 -42.29 -2.12
C GLU A 300 74.31 -42.12 -3.38
N GLN A 301 74.32 -40.92 -3.99
CA GLN A 301 75.17 -40.67 -5.17
C GLN A 301 76.67 -40.60 -4.83
N LYS A 302 77.00 -40.26 -3.59
CA LYS A 302 78.39 -40.13 -3.13
C LYS A 302 79.13 -41.47 -3.05
N SER A 303 78.43 -42.58 -2.75
CA SER A 303 79.05 -43.91 -2.69
C SER A 303 79.34 -44.53 -4.07
N LEU A 304 78.50 -44.26 -5.07
CA LEU A 304 78.61 -44.81 -6.43
C LEU A 304 79.80 -44.26 -7.24
N GLN A 305 80.24 -43.04 -6.96
CA GLN A 305 81.35 -42.39 -7.69
C GLN A 305 82.71 -43.09 -7.45
N SER A 306 82.92 -43.67 -6.27
CA SER A 306 84.22 -44.24 -5.87
C SER A 306 84.60 -45.52 -6.64
N ASP A 307 83.60 -46.29 -7.11
CA ASP A 307 83.82 -47.59 -7.77
C ASP A 307 84.12 -47.50 -9.27
N HIS A 308 83.73 -46.41 -9.94
CA HIS A 308 83.90 -46.26 -11.38
C HIS A 308 85.28 -45.73 -11.80
N GLY A 309 86.02 -45.06 -10.90
CA GLY A 309 87.32 -44.45 -11.21
C GLY A 309 88.46 -45.45 -11.49
N THR A 310 88.44 -46.64 -10.88
CA THR A 310 89.52 -47.63 -10.97
C THR A 310 89.50 -48.49 -12.23
N LYS A 311 88.43 -48.43 -13.05
CA LYS A 311 88.27 -49.23 -14.27
C LYS A 311 88.71 -48.52 -15.56
N VAL A 312 88.75 -47.17 -15.56
CA VAL A 312 89.04 -46.37 -16.77
C VAL A 312 90.53 -46.38 -17.14
N GLU A 313 91.44 -46.40 -16.16
CA GLU A 313 92.90 -46.34 -16.40
C GLU A 313 93.48 -47.54 -17.18
N LYS A 314 92.79 -48.70 -17.20
CA LYS A 314 93.27 -49.90 -17.90
C LYS A 314 93.00 -49.89 -19.41
N ILE A 315 91.97 -49.19 -19.88
CA ILE A 315 91.58 -49.17 -21.30
C ILE A 315 92.43 -48.19 -22.11
N ASP A 316 93.01 -47.17 -21.46
CA ASP A 316 93.81 -46.14 -22.14
C ASP A 316 95.10 -46.67 -22.77
N MET A 317 95.75 -47.66 -22.16
CA MET A 317 96.99 -48.22 -22.69
C MET A 317 96.80 -49.04 -23.99
N GLU A 318 95.61 -49.57 -24.26
CA GLU A 318 95.33 -50.36 -25.48
C GLU A 318 94.92 -49.50 -26.69
N LEU A 319 94.36 -48.31 -26.45
CA LEU A 319 93.87 -47.41 -27.50
C LEU A 319 94.99 -46.69 -28.26
N ASP A 320 96.09 -46.34 -27.61
CA ASP A 320 97.19 -45.60 -28.24
C ASP A 320 97.93 -46.42 -29.30
N ASN A 321 98.02 -47.74 -29.13
CA ASN A 321 98.70 -48.63 -30.07
C ASN A 321 97.94 -48.78 -31.41
N LEU A 322 96.60 -48.74 -31.39
CA LEU A 322 95.76 -48.90 -32.58
C LEU A 322 95.64 -47.62 -33.42
N LYS A 323 95.73 -46.44 -32.81
CA LYS A 323 95.59 -45.14 -33.50
C LYS A 323 96.73 -44.85 -34.49
N SER A 324 97.94 -45.33 -34.22
CA SER A 324 99.10 -45.15 -35.11
C SER A 324 98.95 -45.84 -36.47
N ILE A 325 98.14 -46.91 -36.58
CA ILE A 325 97.97 -47.69 -37.83
C ILE A 325 96.92 -47.07 -38.77
N ILE A 326 95.97 -46.29 -38.25
CA ILE A 326 94.89 -45.67 -39.06
C ILE A 326 95.37 -44.43 -39.81
N GLN A 327 96.25 -43.62 -39.21
CA GLN A 327 96.75 -42.37 -39.80
C GLN A 327 97.40 -42.55 -41.17
N GLU A 328 98.07 -43.69 -41.39
CA GLU A 328 98.75 -44.00 -42.65
C GLU A 328 97.77 -44.42 -43.78
N SER A 329 96.60 -44.95 -43.44
CA SER A 329 95.57 -45.37 -44.41
C SER A 329 94.54 -44.27 -44.75
N GLU A 330 94.30 -43.29 -43.87
CA GLU A 330 93.34 -42.19 -44.10
C GLU A 330 93.80 -41.17 -45.14
N ALA A 331 95.11 -40.90 -45.25
CA ALA A 331 95.68 -39.95 -46.20
C ALA A 331 95.34 -40.29 -47.67
N ASN A 332 95.23 -41.58 -48.01
CA ASN A 332 94.90 -42.04 -49.37
C ASN A 332 93.39 -42.02 -49.68
N SER A 333 92.52 -42.02 -48.68
CA SER A 333 91.06 -41.95 -48.87
C SER A 333 90.55 -40.50 -48.97
N GLN A 334 91.30 -39.52 -48.47
CA GLN A 334 90.90 -38.12 -48.39
C GLN A 334 90.92 -37.43 -49.77
N SER A 335 91.92 -37.73 -50.60
CA SER A 335 92.04 -37.21 -51.97
C SER A 335 90.89 -37.63 -52.91
N LEU A 336 90.31 -38.83 -52.73
CA LEU A 336 89.17 -39.32 -53.51
C LEU A 336 87.81 -38.79 -53.01
N SER A 337 87.70 -38.40 -51.73
CA SER A 337 86.48 -37.82 -51.14
C SER A 337 86.27 -36.36 -51.55
N GLU A 338 87.35 -35.58 -51.70
CA GLU A 338 87.30 -34.16 -52.08
C GLU A 338 86.72 -33.95 -53.49
N ALA A 339 87.02 -34.85 -54.43
CA ALA A 339 86.47 -34.86 -55.79
C ALA A 339 84.95 -35.16 -55.83
N TYR A 340 84.43 -35.95 -54.88
CA TYR A 340 82.99 -36.24 -54.74
C TYR A 340 82.21 -35.07 -54.13
N THR A 341 82.75 -34.42 -53.11
CA THR A 341 82.11 -33.26 -52.44
C THR A 341 81.96 -32.05 -53.37
N LEU A 342 82.92 -31.81 -54.25
CA LEU A 342 82.88 -30.69 -55.20
C LEU A 342 81.72 -30.82 -56.22
N ALA A 343 81.47 -32.04 -56.71
CA ALA A 343 80.37 -32.32 -57.63
C ALA A 343 79.00 -32.21 -56.94
N LYS A 344 78.88 -32.67 -55.69
CA LYS A 344 77.64 -32.59 -54.90
C LYS A 344 77.26 -31.16 -54.51
N HIS A 345 78.24 -30.31 -54.18
CA HIS A 345 78.02 -28.90 -53.84
C HIS A 345 77.49 -28.09 -55.03
N LYS A 346 78.01 -28.33 -56.25
CA LYS A 346 77.51 -27.68 -57.47
C LYS A 346 76.04 -28.04 -57.76
N HIS A 347 75.65 -29.29 -57.50
CA HIS A 347 74.26 -29.73 -57.62
C HIS A 347 73.33 -29.04 -56.61
N SER A 348 73.70 -28.95 -55.31
CA SER A 348 72.81 -28.33 -54.31
C SER A 348 72.66 -26.82 -54.47
N SER A 349 73.71 -26.10 -54.89
CA SER A 349 73.64 -24.65 -55.15
C SER A 349 72.61 -24.31 -56.24
N LYS A 350 72.49 -25.15 -57.27
CA LYS A 350 71.54 -24.91 -58.37
C LYS A 350 70.08 -25.20 -57.98
N VAL A 351 69.86 -26.16 -57.06
CA VAL A 351 68.54 -26.41 -56.45
C VAL A 351 68.06 -25.20 -55.64
N GLU A 352 68.94 -24.53 -54.89
CA GLU A 352 68.57 -23.33 -54.11
C GLU A 352 68.23 -22.12 -54.99
N GLU A 353 68.97 -21.90 -56.08
CA GLU A 353 68.68 -20.82 -57.05
C GLU A 353 67.29 -20.96 -57.69
N ILE A 354 66.88 -22.19 -58.04
CA ILE A 354 65.53 -22.47 -58.57
C ILE A 354 64.46 -22.12 -57.54
N ASN A 355 64.62 -22.61 -56.30
CA ASN A 355 63.63 -22.42 -55.25
C ASN A 355 63.44 -20.93 -54.89
N ASN A 356 64.51 -20.14 -54.88
CA ASN A 356 64.43 -18.70 -54.62
C ASN A 356 63.71 -17.94 -55.75
N THR A 357 64.03 -18.24 -57.00
CA THR A 357 63.39 -17.63 -58.18
C THR A 357 61.90 -17.99 -58.26
N GLN A 358 61.54 -19.21 -57.86
CA GLN A 358 60.17 -19.71 -57.83
C GLN A 358 59.31 -19.08 -56.72
N ARG A 359 59.92 -18.69 -55.58
CA ARG A 359 59.25 -17.90 -54.53
C ARG A 359 58.93 -16.48 -55.00
N GLN A 360 59.86 -15.83 -55.71
CA GLN A 360 59.64 -14.48 -56.25
C GLN A 360 58.52 -14.45 -57.30
N CYS A 361 58.46 -15.46 -58.18
CA CYS A 361 57.40 -15.58 -59.18
C CYS A 361 55.99 -15.73 -58.54
N ARG A 362 55.88 -16.47 -57.43
CA ARG A 362 54.60 -16.63 -56.70
C ARG A 362 54.14 -15.34 -56.00
N ALA A 363 55.06 -14.52 -55.49
CA ALA A 363 54.71 -13.25 -54.86
C ALA A 363 54.08 -12.27 -55.87
N LEU A 364 54.69 -12.13 -57.04
CA LEU A 364 54.19 -11.30 -58.15
C LEU A 364 52.81 -11.73 -58.66
N GLN A 365 52.53 -13.04 -58.71
CA GLN A 365 51.20 -13.56 -59.11
C GLN A 365 50.08 -13.15 -58.16
N ASN A 366 50.37 -13.03 -56.85
CA ASN A 366 49.37 -12.65 -55.87
C ASN A 366 49.08 -11.13 -55.94
N GLU A 367 50.09 -10.29 -56.16
CA GLU A 367 49.90 -8.84 -56.38
C GLU A 367 49.08 -8.54 -57.64
N LEU A 368 49.32 -9.27 -58.74
CA LEU A 368 48.55 -9.14 -59.97
C LEU A 368 47.06 -9.50 -59.81
N LYS A 369 46.73 -10.46 -58.94
CA LYS A 369 45.33 -10.82 -58.65
C LYS A 369 44.57 -9.70 -57.93
N HIS A 370 45.22 -9.03 -56.97
CA HIS A 370 44.60 -7.92 -56.23
C HIS A 370 44.34 -6.72 -57.14
N LEU A 371 45.31 -6.33 -57.97
CA LEU A 371 45.15 -5.21 -58.92
C LEU A 371 44.03 -5.44 -59.95
N HIS A 372 43.81 -6.69 -60.40
CA HIS A 372 42.70 -7.01 -61.31
C HIS A 372 41.32 -6.86 -60.66
N GLN A 373 41.21 -7.13 -59.36
CA GLN A 373 39.96 -6.97 -58.62
C GLN A 373 39.55 -5.50 -58.48
N ASP A 374 40.53 -4.60 -58.28
CA ASP A 374 40.29 -3.16 -58.14
C ASP A 374 39.78 -2.50 -59.44
N ILE A 375 40.30 -2.90 -60.61
CA ILE A 375 39.84 -2.40 -61.92
C ILE A 375 38.40 -2.84 -62.23
N LEU A 376 38.00 -4.03 -61.80
CA LEU A 376 36.65 -4.54 -62.00
C LEU A 376 35.60 -3.67 -61.28
N LEU A 377 35.93 -3.23 -60.06
CA LEU A 377 35.08 -2.35 -59.25
C LEU A 377 34.97 -0.95 -59.89
N LEU A 378 36.10 -0.37 -60.31
CA LEU A 378 36.12 0.93 -60.99
C LEU A 378 35.37 0.92 -62.34
N THR A 379 35.38 -0.21 -63.06
CA THR A 379 34.71 -0.34 -64.37
C THR A 379 33.19 -0.45 -64.27
N ASN A 380 32.67 -1.06 -63.20
CA ASN A 380 31.23 -1.11 -62.96
C ASN A 380 30.65 0.26 -62.59
N GLU A 381 31.44 1.08 -61.88
CA GLU A 381 31.02 2.42 -61.45
C GLU A 381 31.01 3.43 -62.61
N ILE A 382 31.94 3.33 -63.56
CA ILE A 382 31.93 4.12 -64.81
C ILE A 382 30.72 3.78 -65.71
N LYS A 383 30.33 2.50 -65.79
CA LYS A 383 29.14 2.06 -66.55
C LYS A 383 27.82 2.58 -65.98
N ARG A 384 27.75 2.78 -64.65
CA ARG A 384 26.59 3.37 -63.97
C ARG A 384 26.42 4.85 -64.34
N LEU A 385 27.52 5.56 -64.57
CA LEU A 385 27.56 7.01 -64.86
C LEU A 385 27.38 7.37 -66.35
N GLU A 386 27.51 6.42 -67.29
CA GLU A 386 27.43 6.68 -68.75
C GLU A 386 26.08 6.30 -69.40
N SER A 387 25.09 5.83 -68.64
CA SER A 387 23.74 5.52 -69.14
C SER A 387 22.70 6.53 -68.65
N GLY A 388 22.72 7.73 -69.23
CA GLY A 388 21.69 8.74 -69.05
C GLY A 388 20.59 8.64 -70.11
N ASN A 389 19.31 8.63 -69.71
CA ASN A 389 18.32 9.56 -70.24
C ASN A 389 16.95 9.51 -69.52
N SER A 390 16.49 10.72 -69.14
CA SER A 390 15.17 11.28 -69.49
C SER A 390 13.91 10.45 -69.21
N ASP A 391 13.43 10.48 -67.96
CA ASP A 391 12.00 10.60 -67.57
C ASP A 391 11.84 11.07 -66.09
N ALA A 392 12.86 11.74 -65.56
CA ALA A 392 13.12 11.84 -64.12
C ALA A 392 12.27 12.86 -63.35
N GLU A 393 11.48 13.73 -64.00
CA GLU A 393 10.74 14.78 -63.28
C GLU A 393 9.27 14.40 -62.99
N HIS A 394 8.63 13.62 -63.87
CA HIS A 394 7.27 13.10 -63.63
C HIS A 394 7.29 11.90 -62.66
N GLU A 395 8.32 11.04 -62.76
CA GLU A 395 8.55 9.96 -61.79
C GLU A 395 8.87 10.51 -60.39
N ARG A 396 9.58 11.65 -60.25
CA ARG A 396 9.90 12.27 -58.95
C ARG A 396 8.65 12.64 -58.15
N ASN A 397 7.60 13.12 -58.80
CA ASN A 397 6.32 13.42 -58.13
C ASN A 397 5.51 12.16 -57.83
N GLN A 398 5.48 11.15 -58.72
CA GLN A 398 4.86 9.85 -58.40
C GLN A 398 5.59 9.12 -57.28
N GLN A 399 6.92 9.17 -57.24
CA GLN A 399 7.75 8.55 -56.22
C GLN A 399 7.59 9.27 -54.87
N LYS A 400 7.50 10.61 -54.84
CA LYS A 400 7.12 11.36 -53.62
C LYS A 400 5.71 11.01 -53.12
N GLN A 401 4.73 10.86 -54.00
CA GLN A 401 3.37 10.43 -53.61
C GLN A 401 3.33 8.98 -53.11
N ARG A 402 4.04 8.05 -53.78
CA ARG A 402 4.19 6.66 -53.32
C ARG A 402 4.92 6.58 -51.98
N LEU A 403 5.95 7.40 -51.78
CA LEU A 403 6.68 7.51 -50.52
C LEU A 403 5.78 8.07 -49.40
N ALA A 404 4.91 9.05 -49.68
CA ALA A 404 3.92 9.53 -48.73
C ALA A 404 2.90 8.43 -48.36
N LYS A 405 2.40 7.68 -49.34
CA LYS A 405 1.46 6.57 -49.11
C LYS A 405 2.09 5.42 -48.31
N MET A 406 3.33 5.02 -48.64
CA MET A 406 4.06 3.99 -47.91
C MET A 406 4.46 4.45 -46.49
N LYS A 407 4.74 5.74 -46.27
CA LYS A 407 4.94 6.29 -44.93
C LYS A 407 3.66 6.28 -44.10
N GLU A 408 2.48 6.45 -44.73
CA GLU A 408 1.19 6.30 -44.06
C GLU A 408 0.91 4.83 -43.69
N GLU A 409 1.07 3.90 -44.64
CA GLU A 409 0.96 2.46 -44.39
C GLU A 409 1.95 2.00 -43.29
N LEU A 410 3.17 2.54 -43.28
CA LEU A 410 4.14 2.28 -42.21
C LEU A 410 3.63 2.78 -40.85
N ARG A 411 3.02 3.97 -40.78
CA ARG A 411 2.43 4.49 -39.53
C ARG A 411 1.27 3.63 -39.03
N GLU A 412 0.42 3.15 -39.93
CA GLU A 412 -0.67 2.22 -39.60
C GLU A 412 -0.15 0.89 -39.07
N VAL A 413 0.82 0.27 -39.76
CA VAL A 413 1.45 -0.98 -39.30
C VAL A 413 2.19 -0.78 -37.97
N GLU A 414 2.85 0.35 -37.76
CA GLU A 414 3.50 0.68 -36.49
C GLU A 414 2.50 0.85 -35.34
N ALA A 415 1.34 1.47 -35.58
CA ALA A 415 0.27 1.58 -34.60
C ALA A 415 -0.36 0.21 -34.24
N MET A 416 -0.60 -0.63 -35.24
CA MET A 416 -1.10 -2.00 -35.03
C MET A 416 -0.07 -2.88 -34.29
N LEU A 417 1.21 -2.74 -34.62
CA LEU A 417 2.30 -3.44 -33.95
C LEU A 417 2.41 -3.02 -32.49
N ASN A 418 2.35 -1.71 -32.19
CA ASN A 418 2.38 -1.22 -30.82
C ASN A 418 1.20 -1.78 -30.00
N THR A 419 -0.01 -1.78 -30.57
CA THR A 419 -1.20 -2.32 -29.90
C THR A 419 -1.06 -3.82 -29.59
N ASN A 420 -0.59 -4.62 -30.55
CA ASN A 420 -0.36 -6.05 -30.34
C ASN A 420 0.81 -6.32 -29.37
N GLN A 421 1.85 -5.47 -29.36
CA GLN A 421 2.98 -5.58 -28.42
C GLN A 421 2.53 -5.29 -26.98
N ILE A 422 1.66 -4.29 -26.78
CA ILE A 422 1.05 -4.01 -25.47
C ILE A 422 0.20 -5.20 -25.01
N GLN A 423 -0.60 -5.78 -25.91
CA GLN A 423 -1.39 -6.98 -25.61
C GLN A 423 -0.49 -8.17 -25.23
N GLN A 424 0.60 -8.40 -25.97
CA GLN A 424 1.58 -9.44 -25.67
C GLN A 424 2.21 -9.26 -24.28
N ASN A 425 2.59 -8.03 -23.92
CA ASN A 425 3.16 -7.70 -22.61
C ASN A 425 2.14 -7.91 -21.46
N HIS A 426 0.86 -7.59 -21.70
CA HIS A 426 -0.21 -7.86 -20.72
C HIS A 426 -0.39 -9.37 -20.51
N LEU A 427 -0.48 -10.15 -21.58
CA LEU A 427 -0.63 -11.61 -21.51
C LEU A 427 0.59 -12.26 -20.84
N GLU A 428 1.80 -11.75 -21.06
CA GLU A 428 3.01 -12.21 -20.39
C GLU A 428 3.00 -11.90 -18.89
N SER A 429 2.58 -10.70 -18.50
CA SER A 429 2.43 -10.30 -17.09
C SER A 429 1.39 -11.17 -16.37
N GLU A 430 0.26 -11.43 -17.03
CA GLU A 430 -0.80 -12.32 -16.53
C GLU A 430 -0.31 -13.77 -16.40
N LYS A 431 0.52 -14.24 -17.34
CA LYS A 431 1.15 -15.57 -17.26
C LYS A 431 2.03 -15.71 -16.04
N VAL A 432 2.89 -14.71 -15.77
CA VAL A 432 3.78 -14.73 -14.59
C VAL A 432 2.97 -14.73 -13.30
N TYR A 433 1.89 -13.95 -13.24
CA TYR A 433 0.98 -13.95 -12.08
C TYR A 433 0.34 -15.33 -11.86
N LEU A 434 -0.26 -15.92 -12.90
CA LEU A 434 -0.91 -17.23 -12.81
C LEU A 434 0.08 -18.37 -12.52
N ASP A 435 1.31 -18.32 -13.07
CA ASP A 435 2.36 -19.31 -12.78
C ASP A 435 2.80 -19.24 -11.31
N ASN A 436 2.89 -18.04 -10.73
CA ASN A 436 3.21 -17.87 -9.31
C ASN A 436 2.08 -18.41 -8.41
N GLU A 437 0.83 -18.13 -8.74
CA GLU A 437 -0.34 -18.66 -8.03
C GLU A 437 -0.38 -20.20 -8.09
N SER A 438 -0.15 -20.77 -9.27
CA SER A 438 -0.06 -22.23 -9.49
C SER A 438 1.07 -22.88 -8.69
N ARG A 439 2.25 -22.25 -8.64
CA ARG A 439 3.38 -22.71 -7.80
C ARG A 439 3.05 -22.67 -6.31
N SER A 440 2.38 -21.62 -5.83
CA SER A 440 1.95 -21.51 -4.43
C SER A 440 0.98 -22.64 -4.07
N CYS A 441 -0.07 -22.84 -4.87
CA CYS A 441 -1.02 -23.92 -4.68
C CYS A 441 -0.32 -25.30 -4.69
N LYS A 442 0.67 -25.50 -5.57
CA LYS A 442 1.43 -26.75 -5.62
C LYS A 442 2.27 -26.99 -4.37
N MET A 443 2.94 -25.96 -3.84
CA MET A 443 3.67 -26.05 -2.57
C MET A 443 2.75 -26.41 -1.40
N GLU A 444 1.53 -25.85 -1.36
CA GLU A 444 0.53 -26.18 -0.35
C GLU A 444 0.04 -27.63 -0.47
N ILE A 445 -0.21 -28.10 -1.70
CA ILE A 445 -0.55 -29.50 -1.99
C ILE A 445 0.54 -30.43 -1.45
N ASP A 446 1.81 -30.19 -1.79
CA ASP A 446 2.93 -31.03 -1.37
C ASP A 446 3.08 -31.03 0.17
N SER A 447 2.86 -29.88 0.82
CA SER A 447 2.85 -29.74 2.28
C SER A 447 1.73 -30.54 2.95
N GLN A 448 0.50 -30.46 2.42
CA GLN A 448 -0.63 -31.25 2.93
C GLN A 448 -0.45 -32.75 2.69
N MET A 449 0.09 -33.16 1.53
CA MET A 449 0.43 -34.56 1.27
C MET A 449 1.47 -35.08 2.27
N SER A 450 2.51 -34.31 2.56
CA SER A 450 3.50 -34.67 3.59
C SER A 450 2.86 -34.82 4.97
N LYS A 451 1.93 -33.93 5.34
CA LYS A 451 1.18 -34.00 6.61
C LYS A 451 0.31 -35.25 6.67
N ILE A 452 -0.44 -35.57 5.62
CA ILE A 452 -1.27 -36.78 5.53
C ILE A 452 -0.40 -38.03 5.68
N ASN A 453 0.74 -38.09 4.99
CA ASN A 453 1.65 -39.23 5.08
C ASN A 453 2.21 -39.40 6.51
N LYS A 454 2.59 -38.31 7.19
CA LYS A 454 3.02 -38.34 8.60
C LYS A 454 1.92 -38.88 9.52
N LEU A 455 0.68 -38.39 9.37
CA LEU A 455 -0.46 -38.84 10.16
C LEU A 455 -0.80 -40.32 9.89
N LYS A 456 -0.77 -40.76 8.62
CA LYS A 456 -0.96 -42.17 8.24
C LYS A 456 0.14 -43.07 8.81
N HIS A 457 1.39 -42.63 8.81
CA HIS A 457 2.48 -43.35 9.45
C HIS A 457 2.29 -43.47 10.97
N GLN A 458 1.87 -42.41 11.65
CA GLN A 458 1.55 -42.43 13.08
C GLN A 458 0.38 -43.37 13.39
N LEU A 459 -0.69 -43.31 12.60
CA LEU A 459 -1.85 -44.19 12.72
C LEU A 459 -1.46 -45.67 12.58
N ASN A 460 -0.65 -45.99 11.56
CA ASN A 460 -0.18 -47.36 11.33
C ASN A 460 0.73 -47.85 12.47
N GLY A 461 1.59 -46.97 13.00
CA GLY A 461 2.41 -47.26 14.18
C GLY A 461 1.58 -47.61 15.42
N MET A 462 0.51 -46.85 15.70
CA MET A 462 -0.39 -47.11 16.82
C MET A 462 -1.24 -48.37 16.63
N LYS A 463 -1.72 -48.64 15.40
CA LYS A 463 -2.50 -49.86 15.10
C LYS A 463 -1.68 -51.14 15.30
N GLN A 464 -0.40 -51.14 14.95
CA GLN A 464 0.49 -52.31 15.09
C GLN A 464 0.80 -52.70 16.55
N GLN A 465 0.68 -51.77 17.50
CA GLN A 465 1.09 -51.99 18.91
C GLN A 465 -0.07 -51.81 19.91
N SER A 466 -1.31 -52.05 19.46
CA SER A 466 -2.58 -51.77 20.16
C SER A 466 -2.79 -52.42 21.54
N GLY A 467 -1.83 -53.18 22.06
CA GLY A 467 -1.90 -53.86 23.36
C GLY A 467 -1.25 -53.14 24.54
N ASP A 468 -0.37 -52.14 24.33
CA ASP A 468 0.42 -51.54 25.40
C ASP A 468 0.08 -50.05 25.58
N ALA A 469 -0.47 -49.68 26.74
CA ALA A 469 -0.92 -48.32 27.05
C ALA A 469 0.21 -47.27 26.98
N LEU A 470 1.47 -47.72 27.09
CA LEU A 470 2.66 -46.86 27.03
C LEU A 470 3.04 -46.44 25.61
N THR A 471 2.43 -47.02 24.57
CA THR A 471 2.64 -46.63 23.15
C THR A 471 2.16 -45.22 22.84
N VAL A 472 1.25 -44.67 23.66
CA VAL A 472 0.76 -43.29 23.54
C VAL A 472 1.90 -42.27 23.71
N PHE A 473 2.92 -42.58 24.50
CA PHE A 473 4.12 -41.74 24.69
C PHE A 473 5.18 -41.92 23.59
N GLY A 474 4.97 -42.84 22.64
CA GLY A 474 5.84 -43.06 21.49
C GLY A 474 5.96 -44.54 21.11
N ARG A 475 6.05 -44.82 19.81
CA ARG A 475 6.15 -46.18 19.23
C ARG A 475 7.33 -47.00 19.78
N ASN A 476 8.46 -46.34 20.04
CA ASN A 476 9.69 -46.99 20.49
C ASN A 476 9.84 -47.05 22.02
N ILE A 477 8.92 -46.46 22.79
CA ILE A 477 8.97 -46.42 24.26
C ILE A 477 8.87 -47.83 24.89
N PRO A 478 7.94 -48.72 24.48
CA PRO A 478 7.90 -50.08 25.04
C PRO A 478 9.21 -50.85 24.79
N ARG A 479 9.81 -50.67 23.61
CA ARG A 479 11.10 -51.28 23.26
C ARG A 479 12.23 -50.71 24.12
N LEU A 480 12.25 -49.40 24.35
CA LEU A 480 13.21 -48.73 25.22
C LEU A 480 13.10 -49.21 26.66
N LEU A 481 11.89 -49.31 27.22
CA LEU A 481 11.67 -49.80 28.58
C LEU A 481 12.17 -51.23 28.76
N LYS A 482 11.88 -52.12 27.80
CA LYS A 482 12.40 -53.49 27.82
C LYS A 482 13.93 -53.53 27.81
N ARG A 483 14.57 -52.69 26.99
CA ARG A 483 16.04 -52.59 26.94
C ARG A 483 16.64 -52.03 28.22
N ILE A 484 15.98 -51.06 28.86
CA ILE A 484 16.38 -50.53 30.17
C ILE A 484 16.32 -51.63 31.24
N ASP A 485 15.25 -52.42 31.26
CA ASP A 485 15.09 -53.53 32.20
C ASP A 485 16.20 -54.59 32.04
N GLU A 486 16.55 -54.93 30.80
CA GLU A 486 17.65 -55.86 30.50
C GLU A 486 19.01 -55.36 30.99
N GLU A 487 19.33 -54.08 30.76
CA GLU A 487 20.63 -53.52 31.17
C GLU A 487 20.69 -53.23 32.68
N TYR A 488 19.55 -52.99 33.32
CA TYR A 488 19.45 -52.91 34.78
C TYR A 488 19.66 -54.29 35.42
N ALA A 489 19.07 -55.35 34.84
CA ALA A 489 19.31 -56.73 35.30
C ALA A 489 20.79 -57.14 35.18
N LYS A 490 21.51 -56.62 34.18
CA LYS A 490 22.97 -56.79 34.00
C LYS A 490 23.82 -55.89 34.93
N LYS A 491 23.22 -55.12 35.85
CA LYS A 491 23.90 -54.19 36.77
C LYS A 491 24.77 -53.13 36.11
N ARG A 492 24.45 -52.72 34.87
CA ARG A 492 25.17 -51.61 34.20
C ARG A 492 24.66 -50.24 34.62
N PHE A 493 23.42 -50.17 35.07
CA PHE A 493 22.85 -49.04 35.78
C PHE A 493 23.09 -49.18 37.28
N ARG A 494 23.43 -48.09 37.96
CA ARG A 494 23.48 -48.05 39.44
C ARG A 494 22.08 -47.98 40.02
N GLU A 495 21.28 -47.06 39.50
CA GLU A 495 19.87 -46.89 39.83
C GLU A 495 19.02 -46.98 38.56
N LYS A 496 17.81 -47.53 38.68
CA LYS A 496 16.94 -47.75 37.52
C LYS A 496 16.39 -46.41 36.99
N PRO A 497 16.58 -46.05 35.71
CA PRO A 497 15.95 -44.88 35.13
C PRO A 497 14.42 -44.92 35.24
N CYS A 498 13.81 -43.78 35.57
CA CYS A 498 12.36 -43.65 35.75
C CYS A 498 11.74 -42.86 34.60
N GLY A 499 10.84 -43.48 33.83
CA GLY A 499 10.08 -42.82 32.76
C GLY A 499 9.20 -43.80 31.99
N PRO A 500 8.43 -43.35 30.98
CA PRO A 500 8.20 -41.94 30.64
C PRO A 500 7.46 -41.21 31.78
N LEU A 501 7.84 -39.96 32.09
CA LEU A 501 7.31 -39.26 33.27
C LEU A 501 5.78 -39.09 33.24
N GLY A 502 5.20 -38.90 32.05
CA GLY A 502 3.75 -38.74 31.87
C GLY A 502 2.92 -39.96 32.30
N ALA A 503 3.51 -41.17 32.32
CA ALA A 503 2.80 -42.37 32.76
C ALA A 503 2.49 -42.38 34.27
N TYR A 504 3.21 -41.57 35.07
CA TYR A 504 3.04 -41.48 36.51
C TYR A 504 2.16 -40.31 36.94
N ILE A 505 1.65 -39.50 36.00
CA ILE A 505 0.88 -38.28 36.26
C ILE A 505 -0.59 -38.52 35.92
N LYS A 506 -1.47 -38.27 36.88
CA LYS A 506 -2.93 -38.23 36.68
C LYS A 506 -3.48 -36.88 37.11
N MET A 507 -4.47 -36.37 36.40
CA MET A 507 -5.18 -35.16 36.83
C MET A 507 -6.35 -35.54 37.73
N ARG A 508 -6.56 -34.80 38.83
CA ARG A 508 -7.76 -34.95 39.68
C ARG A 508 -9.03 -34.50 38.96
N ASP A 509 -8.93 -33.43 38.19
CA ASP A 509 -9.99 -32.93 37.30
C ASP A 509 -9.57 -33.12 35.84
N PRO A 510 -10.19 -34.07 35.10
CA PRO A 510 -9.86 -34.35 33.70
C PRO A 510 -10.04 -33.16 32.75
N THR A 511 -10.84 -32.14 33.12
CA THR A 511 -11.09 -30.98 32.26
C THR A 511 -9.86 -30.09 32.08
N TRP A 512 -8.87 -30.19 32.97
CA TRP A 512 -7.60 -29.47 32.88
C TRP A 512 -6.55 -30.20 32.04
N THR A 513 -6.76 -31.48 31.73
CA THR A 513 -5.78 -32.35 31.08
C THR A 513 -5.22 -31.76 29.79
N PRO A 514 -6.03 -31.26 28.82
CA PRO A 514 -5.48 -30.72 27.58
C PRO A 514 -4.58 -29.48 27.80
N ALA A 515 -4.96 -28.61 28.74
CA ALA A 515 -4.20 -27.40 29.05
C ALA A 515 -2.89 -27.72 29.79
N VAL A 516 -2.94 -28.61 30.76
CA VAL A 516 -1.75 -29.07 31.51
C VAL A 516 -0.80 -29.84 30.61
N GLU A 517 -1.33 -30.68 29.73
CA GLU A 517 -0.54 -31.44 28.77
C GLU A 517 0.21 -30.54 27.79
N SER A 518 -0.46 -29.51 27.27
CA SER A 518 0.17 -28.47 26.44
C SER A 518 1.25 -27.69 27.21
N PHE A 519 1.02 -27.44 28.50
CA PHE A 519 1.97 -26.72 29.36
C PHE A 519 3.23 -27.54 29.69
N LEU A 520 3.07 -28.82 30.06
CA LEU A 520 4.20 -29.72 30.36
C LEU A 520 5.00 -30.05 29.09
N GLY A 521 4.28 -30.21 27.97
CA GLY A 521 4.85 -30.43 26.65
C GLY A 521 5.39 -31.85 26.44
N TYR A 522 5.57 -32.19 25.17
CA TYR A 522 6.01 -33.52 24.72
C TYR A 522 7.32 -33.96 25.41
N GLY A 523 8.34 -33.10 25.42
CA GLY A 523 9.67 -33.45 25.92
C GLY A 523 9.71 -33.90 27.38
N ILE A 524 8.83 -33.41 28.25
CA ILE A 524 8.74 -33.85 29.65
C ILE A 524 7.89 -35.10 29.78
N LEU A 525 6.73 -35.12 29.13
CA LEU A 525 5.81 -36.24 29.24
C LEU A 525 6.43 -37.54 28.74
N THR A 526 7.29 -37.48 27.71
CA THR A 526 8.03 -38.63 27.19
C THR A 526 9.43 -38.78 27.77
N GLY A 527 9.84 -37.88 28.67
CA GLY A 527 11.19 -37.84 29.24
C GLY A 527 11.45 -38.94 30.28
N PHE A 528 12.72 -39.10 30.64
CA PHE A 528 13.21 -40.03 31.66
C PHE A 528 14.06 -39.29 32.69
N CYS A 529 13.94 -39.70 33.95
CA CYS A 529 14.73 -39.21 35.08
C CYS A 529 15.80 -40.25 35.46
N VAL A 530 17.04 -39.81 35.69
CA VAL A 530 18.19 -40.65 36.08
C VAL A 530 18.90 -40.07 37.28
N ASP A 531 19.41 -40.94 38.16
CA ASP A 531 20.03 -40.55 39.44
C ASP A 531 21.39 -39.85 39.28
N ASN A 532 22.20 -40.30 38.32
CA ASN A 532 23.59 -39.89 38.19
C ASN A 532 24.08 -39.81 36.73
N ALA A 533 25.21 -39.13 36.52
CA ALA A 533 25.79 -38.90 35.20
C ALA A 533 26.33 -40.16 34.51
N GLN A 534 26.56 -41.26 35.24
CA GLN A 534 26.94 -42.54 34.64
C GLN A 534 25.70 -43.19 34.01
N ASP A 535 24.62 -43.29 34.77
CA ASP A 535 23.34 -43.83 34.29
C ASP A 535 22.77 -42.99 33.14
N ALA A 536 22.94 -41.67 33.17
CA ALA A 536 22.60 -40.78 32.06
C ALA A 536 23.34 -41.16 30.76
N ARG A 537 24.64 -41.48 30.85
CA ARG A 537 25.45 -41.90 29.68
C ARG A 537 25.01 -43.25 29.14
N VAL A 538 24.73 -44.21 30.01
CA VAL A 538 24.25 -45.54 29.62
C VAL A 538 22.89 -45.43 28.93
N LEU A 539 21.95 -44.71 29.53
CA LEU A 539 20.63 -44.48 28.94
C LEU A 539 20.73 -43.73 27.60
N SER A 540 21.60 -42.72 27.50
CA SER A 540 21.82 -41.99 26.26
C SER A 540 22.38 -42.89 25.15
N SER A 541 23.26 -43.84 25.48
CA SER A 541 23.74 -44.86 24.53
C SER A 541 22.62 -45.77 24.04
N ILE A 542 21.75 -46.25 24.94
CA ILE A 542 20.62 -47.11 24.59
C ILE A 542 19.61 -46.35 23.72
N ILE A 543 19.34 -45.08 24.04
CA ILE A 543 18.45 -44.23 23.25
C ILE A 543 19.01 -44.04 21.84
N LYS A 544 20.31 -43.78 21.69
CA LYS A 544 20.96 -43.66 20.36
C LYS A 544 20.88 -44.95 19.53
N GLU A 545 20.89 -46.12 20.18
CA GLU A 545 20.73 -47.41 19.51
C GLU A 545 19.30 -47.62 18.97
N ILE A 546 18.29 -47.17 19.72
CA ILE A 546 16.87 -47.40 19.42
C ILE A 546 16.28 -46.30 18.51
N TYR A 547 16.68 -45.05 18.72
CA TYR A 547 16.20 -43.89 17.99
C TYR A 547 17.21 -43.48 16.91
N ILE A 548 17.13 -44.15 15.76
CA ILE A 548 17.90 -43.82 14.56
C ILE A 548 17.05 -42.85 13.73
N ASP A 549 17.52 -41.62 13.56
CA ASP A 549 16.84 -40.52 12.82
C ASP A 549 15.44 -40.12 13.34
N GLU A 550 15.10 -40.49 14.58
CA GLU A 550 13.87 -40.09 15.27
C GLU A 550 14.14 -39.16 16.47
N SER A 551 13.15 -38.35 16.86
CA SER A 551 13.25 -37.49 18.05
C SER A 551 13.35 -38.35 19.33
N SER A 552 14.49 -38.26 20.00
CA SER A 552 14.77 -39.01 21.23
C SER A 552 14.11 -38.38 22.45
N PRO A 553 13.73 -39.19 23.46
CA PRO A 553 13.17 -38.67 24.71
C PRO A 553 14.23 -37.93 25.53
N SER A 554 13.80 -36.91 26.29
CA SER A 554 14.70 -36.12 27.13
C SER A 554 15.19 -36.93 28.33
N ILE A 555 16.43 -36.67 28.77
CA ILE A 555 16.99 -37.25 30.01
C ILE A 555 17.22 -36.12 31.00
N THR A 556 16.61 -36.21 32.18
CA THR A 556 16.83 -35.29 33.30
C THR A 556 17.66 -36.00 34.37
N CYS A 557 18.85 -35.47 34.67
CA CYS A 557 19.72 -36.02 35.72
C CYS A 557 19.46 -35.29 37.04
N SER A 558 18.88 -36.00 38.02
CA SER A 558 18.67 -35.49 39.37
C SER A 558 18.79 -36.64 40.37
N LYS A 559 19.43 -36.38 41.52
CA LYS A 559 19.64 -37.40 42.54
C LYS A 559 18.30 -37.92 43.06
N PHE A 560 18.15 -39.23 43.16
CA PHE A 560 16.91 -39.84 43.57
C PHE A 560 16.66 -39.64 45.06
N HIS A 561 15.47 -39.11 45.35
CA HIS A 561 14.94 -38.95 46.70
C HIS A 561 13.60 -39.66 46.78
N HIS A 562 13.47 -40.61 47.71
CA HIS A 562 12.26 -41.44 47.88
C HIS A 562 11.15 -40.76 48.69
N ARG A 563 11.35 -39.51 49.12
CA ARG A 563 10.33 -38.66 49.73
C ARG A 563 10.12 -37.44 48.87
N VAL A 564 8.87 -37.02 48.72
CA VAL A 564 8.52 -35.80 47.97
C VAL A 564 9.12 -34.58 48.68
N HIS A 565 9.70 -33.65 47.92
CA HIS A 565 10.27 -32.41 48.44
C HIS A 565 9.20 -31.62 49.20
N ASN A 566 9.56 -31.14 50.38
CA ASN A 566 8.66 -30.28 51.14
C ASN A 566 8.62 -28.88 50.49
N VAL A 567 7.53 -28.60 49.79
CA VAL A 567 7.31 -27.35 49.07
C VAL A 567 6.34 -26.40 49.78
N SER A 568 5.94 -26.69 51.03
CA SER A 568 4.92 -25.90 51.74
C SER A 568 5.27 -24.40 51.85
N GLY A 569 6.55 -24.05 52.00
CA GLY A 569 7.01 -22.65 52.05
C GLY A 569 7.06 -21.92 50.69
N LYS A 570 6.97 -22.66 49.58
CA LYS A 570 7.04 -22.13 48.19
C LYS A 570 5.73 -22.31 47.42
N SER A 571 4.78 -23.07 47.97
CA SER A 571 3.50 -23.31 47.33
C SER A 571 2.70 -22.02 47.19
N THR A 572 2.05 -21.86 46.03
CA THR A 572 1.04 -20.85 45.78
C THR A 572 -0.34 -21.43 46.02
N GLY A 573 -1.27 -20.62 46.50
CA GLY A 573 -2.64 -21.04 46.71
C GLY A 573 -3.50 -19.88 47.17
N ASN A 574 -4.79 -19.93 46.83
CA ASN A 574 -5.82 -19.06 47.38
C ASN A 574 -7.04 -19.92 47.72
N ASN A 575 -7.96 -19.41 48.54
CA ASN A 575 -9.22 -20.10 48.85
C ASN A 575 -10.09 -20.38 47.61
N GLU A 576 -9.83 -19.69 46.50
CA GLU A 576 -10.60 -19.78 45.24
C GLU A 576 -9.98 -20.73 44.21
N PHE A 577 -8.64 -20.90 44.19
CA PHE A 577 -7.93 -21.62 43.13
C PHE A 577 -6.77 -22.46 43.66
N MET A 578 -6.63 -23.67 43.13
CA MET A 578 -5.58 -24.63 43.48
C MET A 578 -4.31 -24.40 42.63
N ASN A 579 -3.15 -24.79 43.16
CA ASN A 579 -1.95 -24.88 42.35
C ASN A 579 -1.93 -26.16 41.49
N LEU A 580 -1.05 -26.18 40.49
CA LEU A 580 -0.92 -27.29 39.56
C LEU A 580 -0.45 -28.58 40.25
N LEU A 581 0.44 -28.49 41.25
CA LEU A 581 0.95 -29.67 41.96
C LEU A 581 -0.18 -30.41 42.72
N ASP A 582 -1.02 -29.68 43.44
CA ASP A 582 -2.15 -30.23 44.19
C ASP A 582 -3.24 -30.80 43.26
N ALA A 583 -3.39 -30.22 42.07
CA ALA A 583 -4.29 -30.70 41.03
C ALA A 583 -3.83 -31.99 40.34
N MET A 584 -2.54 -32.34 40.47
CA MET A 584 -1.95 -33.58 39.95
C MET A 584 -1.89 -34.65 41.05
N GLU A 585 -2.11 -35.90 40.65
CA GLU A 585 -1.83 -37.09 41.43
C GLU A 585 -0.62 -37.79 40.78
N ILE A 586 0.54 -37.72 41.44
CA ILE A 586 1.80 -38.29 40.95
C ILE A 586 2.14 -39.53 41.80
N THR A 587 2.19 -40.70 41.18
CA THR A 587 2.32 -41.98 41.89
C THR A 587 3.73 -42.28 42.38
N ASN A 588 4.76 -41.70 41.75
CA ASN A 588 6.17 -41.93 42.08
C ASN A 588 6.83 -40.66 42.66
N PRO A 589 7.37 -40.69 43.90
CA PRO A 589 8.03 -39.55 44.52
C PRO A 589 9.22 -38.98 43.72
N ILE A 590 9.97 -39.82 43.00
CA ILE A 590 11.10 -39.38 42.18
C ILE A 590 10.61 -38.54 41.00
N VAL A 591 9.50 -38.96 40.37
CA VAL A 591 8.88 -38.22 39.26
C VAL A 591 8.28 -36.90 39.77
N ALA A 592 7.67 -36.91 40.95
CA ALA A 592 7.15 -35.71 41.59
C ALA A 592 8.28 -34.69 41.85
N ASN A 593 9.41 -35.14 42.41
CA ASN A 593 10.58 -34.30 42.67
C ASN A 593 11.19 -33.77 41.37
N CYS A 594 11.35 -34.64 40.36
CA CYS A 594 11.83 -34.22 39.04
C CYS A 594 10.93 -33.15 38.41
N LEU A 595 9.60 -33.27 38.58
CA LEU A 595 8.66 -32.28 38.05
C LEU A 595 8.71 -30.96 38.85
N ILE A 596 8.86 -31.04 40.17
CA ILE A 596 9.08 -29.89 41.07
C ILE A 596 10.31 -29.10 40.62
N ASP A 597 11.45 -29.77 40.46
CA ASP A 597 12.72 -29.12 40.09
C ASP A 597 12.68 -28.49 38.69
N GLN A 598 12.01 -29.14 37.73
CA GLN A 598 12.03 -28.70 36.33
C GLN A 598 10.95 -27.67 35.99
N ARG A 599 9.78 -27.74 36.64
CA ARG A 599 8.60 -26.94 36.23
C ARG A 599 7.96 -26.15 37.35
N GLU A 600 8.38 -26.32 38.60
CA GLU A 600 7.86 -25.61 39.77
C GLU A 600 6.30 -25.59 39.79
N PRO A 601 5.60 -26.72 39.58
CA PRO A 601 4.13 -26.79 39.54
C PRO A 601 3.47 -26.26 40.81
N GLU A 602 4.14 -26.29 41.96
CA GLU A 602 3.69 -25.68 43.21
C GLU A 602 3.58 -24.16 43.13
N CYS A 603 4.26 -23.51 42.18
CA CYS A 603 4.24 -22.06 41.97
C CYS A 603 3.26 -21.63 40.85
N ILE A 604 2.44 -22.55 40.33
CA ILE A 604 1.55 -22.32 39.18
C ILE A 604 0.09 -22.42 39.61
N LEU A 605 -0.68 -21.36 39.40
CA LEU A 605 -2.10 -21.30 39.77
C LEU A 605 -3.01 -21.70 38.60
N LEU A 606 -4.04 -22.52 38.85
CA LEU A 606 -5.03 -22.92 37.83
C LEU A 606 -6.26 -22.01 37.90
N ILE A 607 -6.44 -21.15 36.90
CA ILE A 607 -7.53 -20.16 36.86
C ILE A 607 -8.44 -20.41 35.64
N PRO A 608 -9.73 -20.75 35.80
CA PRO A 608 -10.56 -21.24 34.70
C PRO A 608 -10.67 -20.30 33.49
N THR A 609 -10.77 -18.98 33.73
CA THR A 609 -10.98 -17.99 32.67
C THR A 609 -9.83 -17.00 32.57
N SER A 610 -9.55 -16.54 31.34
CA SER A 610 -8.54 -15.50 31.07
C SER A 610 -8.93 -14.14 31.68
N ALA A 611 -10.22 -13.90 31.95
CA ALA A 611 -10.68 -12.69 32.63
C ALA A 611 -10.32 -12.70 34.12
N ASP A 612 -10.53 -13.84 34.79
CA ASP A 612 -10.12 -14.04 36.19
C ASP A 612 -8.60 -14.03 36.32
N ALA A 613 -7.89 -14.62 35.36
CA ALA A 613 -6.43 -14.59 35.35
C ALA A 613 -5.89 -13.16 35.21
N LYS A 614 -6.49 -12.32 34.36
CA LYS A 614 -6.17 -10.88 34.27
C LYS A 614 -6.43 -10.15 35.59
N ARG A 615 -7.57 -10.40 36.23
CA ARG A 615 -7.96 -9.77 37.50
C ARG A 615 -6.97 -10.06 38.63
N ILE A 616 -6.50 -11.31 38.70
CA ILE A 616 -5.63 -11.79 39.78
C ILE A 616 -4.17 -11.47 39.50
N MET A 617 -3.69 -11.72 38.27
CA MET A 617 -2.27 -11.58 37.93
C MET A 617 -1.86 -10.15 37.56
N GLY A 618 -2.82 -9.29 37.16
CA GLY A 618 -2.56 -7.93 36.67
C GLY A 618 -2.37 -6.86 37.74
N ASN A 619 -2.60 -7.16 39.01
CA ASN A 619 -2.37 -6.23 40.12
C ASN A 619 -1.60 -6.93 41.23
N ARG A 620 -0.44 -6.38 41.62
CA ARG A 620 0.43 -6.93 42.66
C ARG A 620 -0.27 -7.25 43.99
N GLN A 621 -1.34 -6.53 44.35
CA GLN A 621 -2.10 -6.80 45.57
C GLN A 621 -2.96 -8.07 45.52
N ASN A 622 -3.35 -8.51 44.32
CA ASN A 622 -4.22 -9.67 44.12
C ASN A 622 -3.45 -10.98 43.89
N VAL A 623 -2.16 -10.88 43.57
CA VAL A 623 -1.31 -12.03 43.26
C VAL A 623 -1.06 -12.84 44.54
N PRO A 624 -1.42 -14.14 44.59
CA PRO A 624 -1.14 -14.98 45.74
C PRO A 624 0.37 -15.11 46.00
N GLN A 625 0.74 -15.29 47.27
CA GLN A 625 2.14 -15.45 47.66
C GLN A 625 2.79 -16.60 46.89
N ASN A 626 4.04 -16.41 46.44
CA ASN A 626 4.82 -17.37 45.65
C ASN A 626 4.24 -17.75 44.26
N CYS A 627 3.17 -17.11 43.79
CA CYS A 627 2.63 -17.35 42.45
C CYS A 627 3.62 -16.84 41.38
N ARG A 628 4.15 -17.74 40.55
CA ARG A 628 5.06 -17.38 39.44
C ARG A 628 4.34 -17.33 38.11
N ARG A 629 3.31 -18.16 37.91
CA ARG A 629 2.54 -18.27 36.67
C ARG A 629 1.10 -18.65 36.99
N ALA A 630 0.18 -18.34 36.09
CA ALA A 630 -1.16 -18.90 36.09
C ALA A 630 -1.50 -19.50 34.73
N LEU A 631 -2.20 -20.63 34.74
CA LEU A 631 -2.61 -21.38 33.56
C LEU A 631 -4.15 -21.40 33.48
N THR A 632 -4.70 -21.11 32.31
CA THR A 632 -6.14 -21.19 32.07
C THR A 632 -6.57 -22.47 31.39
N LYS A 633 -7.89 -22.79 31.41
CA LYS A 633 -8.42 -23.96 30.69
C LYS A 633 -8.23 -23.87 29.17
N LYS A 634 -8.05 -22.66 28.63
CA LYS A 634 -7.70 -22.44 27.21
C LYS A 634 -6.20 -22.58 26.94
N GLY A 635 -5.38 -22.78 27.97
CA GLY A 635 -3.92 -22.85 27.92
C GLY A 635 -3.22 -21.51 27.84
N ASP A 636 -3.94 -20.40 28.10
CA ASP A 636 -3.28 -19.10 28.21
C ASP A 636 -2.40 -19.08 29.47
N LEU A 637 -1.17 -18.58 29.32
CA LEU A 637 -0.18 -18.49 30.39
C LEU A 637 -0.01 -17.02 30.81
N PHE A 638 -0.21 -16.76 32.10
CA PHE A 638 -0.11 -15.44 32.71
C PHE A 638 1.08 -15.36 33.65
N PHE A 639 1.82 -14.25 33.60
CA PHE A 639 2.89 -13.89 34.52
C PHE A 639 2.43 -12.73 35.40
N PRO A 640 2.78 -12.71 36.70
CA PRO A 640 2.28 -11.71 37.64
C PRO A 640 2.98 -10.34 37.48
N ASP A 641 2.29 -9.27 37.89
CA ASP A 641 2.85 -7.93 38.10
C ASP A 641 4.03 -7.96 39.11
N PRO A 642 5.16 -7.24 38.92
CA PRO A 642 5.38 -6.06 38.07
C PRO A 642 5.75 -6.36 36.60
N ARG A 643 5.95 -7.63 36.21
CA ARG A 643 6.31 -8.02 34.84
C ARG A 643 5.17 -8.77 34.16
N TYR A 644 3.98 -8.19 34.27
CA TYR A 644 2.75 -8.79 33.80
C TYR A 644 2.82 -9.08 32.29
N ARG A 645 2.64 -10.34 31.92
CA ARG A 645 2.65 -10.84 30.54
C ARG A 645 1.61 -11.93 30.36
N CYS A 646 1.00 -11.98 29.18
CA CYS A 646 0.05 -13.02 28.79
C CYS A 646 0.47 -13.60 27.45
N TYR A 647 0.56 -14.93 27.38
CA TYR A 647 0.81 -15.66 26.14
C TYR A 647 -0.38 -16.57 25.88
N SER A 648 -0.98 -16.46 24.70
CA SER A 648 -2.01 -17.41 24.28
C SER A 648 -1.34 -18.63 23.68
N ASN A 649 -1.73 -19.82 24.14
CA ASN A 649 -1.21 -21.08 23.63
C ASN A 649 -2.32 -21.86 22.92
N LYS A 650 -1.97 -22.55 21.84
CA LYS A 650 -2.92 -23.40 21.10
C LYS A 650 -3.04 -24.73 21.83
N VAL A 651 -4.11 -24.90 22.61
CA VAL A 651 -4.44 -26.17 23.25
C VAL A 651 -5.26 -27.04 22.30
N ALA A 652 -4.91 -28.32 22.23
CA ALA A 652 -5.70 -29.31 21.49
C ALA A 652 -7.07 -29.47 22.17
N GLN A 653 -8.13 -29.70 21.39
CA GLN A 653 -9.48 -29.90 21.95
C GLN A 653 -9.58 -31.12 22.87
N ARG A 654 -8.65 -32.06 22.73
CA ARG A 654 -8.55 -33.29 23.52
C ARG A 654 -7.11 -33.51 23.99
N ALA A 655 -6.95 -34.18 25.14
CA ALA A 655 -5.67 -34.67 25.62
C ALA A 655 -5.13 -35.74 24.64
N LYS A 656 -3.81 -35.75 24.42
CA LYS A 656 -3.11 -36.68 23.53
C LYS A 656 -2.29 -37.72 24.29
N TRP A 657 -1.82 -37.39 25.49
CA TRP A 657 -0.90 -38.24 26.26
C TRP A 657 -1.46 -38.63 27.63
N LEU A 658 -1.94 -37.67 28.42
CA LEU A 658 -2.38 -37.93 29.79
C LEU A 658 -3.78 -38.55 29.81
N GLN A 659 -3.91 -39.73 30.43
CA GLN A 659 -5.18 -40.45 30.62
C GLN A 659 -5.93 -40.82 29.30
N VAL A 660 -5.22 -40.93 28.17
CA VAL A 660 -5.81 -41.25 26.86
C VAL A 660 -5.76 -42.76 26.58
N SER A 661 -6.89 -43.33 26.16
CA SER A 661 -6.96 -44.70 25.64
C SER A 661 -6.31 -44.79 24.26
N THR A 662 -5.61 -45.89 23.97
CA THR A 662 -5.06 -46.17 22.63
C THR A 662 -6.13 -46.12 21.54
N ARG A 663 -7.39 -46.48 21.86
CA ARG A 663 -8.53 -46.40 20.93
C ARG A 663 -8.92 -44.96 20.59
N ASP A 664 -8.94 -44.08 21.59
CA ASP A 664 -9.35 -42.68 21.40
C ASP A 664 -8.29 -41.90 20.61
N ALA A 665 -7.01 -42.22 20.84
CA ALA A 665 -5.91 -41.67 20.04
C ALA A 665 -5.98 -42.10 18.57
N ILE A 666 -6.33 -43.36 18.30
CA ILE A 666 -6.52 -43.88 16.93
C ILE A 666 -7.68 -43.17 16.22
N LEU A 667 -8.82 -43.01 16.90
CA LEU A 667 -9.98 -42.31 16.34
C LEU A 667 -9.67 -40.84 16.01
N SER A 668 -8.99 -40.13 16.93
CA SER A 668 -8.57 -38.74 16.69
C SER A 668 -7.63 -38.61 15.48
N LEU A 669 -6.69 -39.54 15.31
CA LEU A 669 -5.79 -39.53 14.14
C LEU A 669 -6.55 -39.82 12.83
N GLN A 670 -7.59 -40.65 12.86
CA GLN A 670 -8.42 -40.91 11.68
C GLN A 670 -9.23 -39.68 11.26
N GLU A 671 -9.82 -38.96 12.22
CA GLU A 671 -10.52 -37.70 11.97
C GLU A 671 -9.57 -36.64 11.39
N ASP A 672 -8.37 -36.49 11.96
CA ASP A 672 -7.35 -35.54 11.48
C ASP A 672 -6.89 -35.84 10.04
N ILE A 673 -6.76 -37.13 9.69
CA ILE A 673 -6.44 -37.56 8.31
C ILE A 673 -7.57 -37.17 7.37
N GLN A 674 -8.82 -37.41 7.75
CA GLN A 674 -9.97 -37.13 6.89
C GLN A 674 -10.15 -35.62 6.64
N VAL A 675 -9.92 -34.79 7.65
CA VAL A 675 -9.92 -33.32 7.47
C VAL A 675 -8.81 -32.90 6.50
N ALA A 676 -7.59 -33.42 6.69
CA ALA A 676 -6.47 -33.09 5.81
C ALA A 676 -6.67 -33.57 4.36
N GLU A 677 -7.31 -34.73 4.16
CA GLU A 677 -7.65 -35.25 2.82
C GLU A 677 -8.71 -34.39 2.11
N ASN A 678 -9.69 -33.86 2.84
CA ASN A 678 -10.68 -32.92 2.28
C ASN A 678 -10.03 -31.60 1.84
N ASP A 679 -9.12 -31.06 2.66
CA ASP A 679 -8.37 -29.85 2.33
C ASP A 679 -7.47 -30.06 1.09
N LEU A 680 -6.82 -31.23 1.00
CA LEU A 680 -6.01 -31.60 -0.16
C LEU A 680 -6.84 -31.62 -1.44
N ASN A 681 -8.04 -32.22 -1.41
CA ASN A 681 -8.91 -32.30 -2.58
C ASN A 681 -9.33 -30.91 -3.07
N ARG A 682 -9.64 -29.98 -2.15
CA ARG A 682 -9.95 -28.59 -2.48
C ARG A 682 -8.76 -27.91 -3.17
N LEU A 683 -7.56 -28.00 -2.58
CA LEU A 683 -6.34 -27.41 -3.16
C LEU A 683 -6.00 -27.99 -4.54
N MET A 684 -6.20 -29.30 -4.74
CA MET A 684 -6.00 -29.94 -6.04
C MET A 684 -6.97 -29.41 -7.10
N GLN A 685 -8.22 -29.13 -6.74
CA GLN A 685 -9.20 -28.52 -7.64
C GLN A 685 -8.81 -27.09 -8.01
N ASP A 686 -8.41 -26.28 -7.02
CA ASP A 686 -7.96 -24.91 -7.26
C ASP A 686 -6.74 -24.87 -8.20
N HIS A 687 -5.71 -25.69 -7.94
CA HIS A 687 -4.54 -25.82 -8.81
C HIS A 687 -4.92 -26.26 -10.24
N LYS A 688 -5.90 -27.17 -10.40
CA LYS A 688 -6.38 -27.58 -11.73
C LYS A 688 -6.98 -26.39 -12.49
N THR A 689 -7.81 -25.57 -11.85
CA THR A 689 -8.42 -24.40 -12.49
C THR A 689 -7.37 -23.35 -12.89
N SER A 690 -6.36 -23.10 -12.05
CA SER A 690 -5.27 -22.18 -12.39
C SER A 690 -4.44 -22.70 -13.57
N ARG A 691 -4.20 -24.01 -13.65
CA ARG A 691 -3.51 -24.62 -14.79
C ARG A 691 -4.29 -24.48 -16.10
N GLU A 692 -5.61 -24.60 -16.06
CA GLU A 692 -6.48 -24.39 -17.23
C GLU A 692 -6.43 -22.93 -17.71
N LYS A 693 -6.39 -21.95 -16.79
CA LYS A 693 -6.21 -20.52 -17.12
C LYS A 693 -4.85 -20.25 -17.76
N ILE A 694 -3.77 -20.82 -17.21
CA ILE A 694 -2.42 -20.70 -17.79
C ILE A 694 -2.39 -21.23 -19.23
N GLN A 695 -3.04 -22.37 -19.49
CA GLN A 695 -3.09 -22.94 -20.83
C GLN A 695 -3.83 -22.03 -21.82
N ARG A 696 -4.96 -21.43 -21.42
CA ARG A 696 -5.70 -20.47 -22.27
C ARG A 696 -4.85 -19.24 -22.57
N ASN A 697 -4.28 -18.63 -21.54
CA ASN A 697 -3.41 -17.45 -21.70
C ASN A 697 -2.17 -17.74 -22.57
N SER A 698 -1.60 -18.94 -22.47
CA SER A 698 -0.48 -19.36 -23.35
C SER A 698 -0.90 -19.50 -24.81
N ASN A 699 -2.14 -19.92 -25.09
CA ASN A 699 -2.65 -19.98 -26.46
C ASN A 699 -2.87 -18.56 -27.02
N ASP A 700 -3.48 -17.67 -26.24
CA ASP A 700 -3.73 -16.28 -26.61
C ASP A 700 -2.41 -15.51 -26.85
N TYR A 701 -1.40 -15.76 -26.02
CA TYR A 701 -0.05 -15.23 -26.21
C TYR A 701 0.55 -15.68 -27.53
N ASN A 702 0.45 -16.97 -27.87
CA ASN A 702 1.00 -17.49 -29.12
C ASN A 702 0.32 -16.87 -30.34
N GLU A 703 -0.99 -16.66 -30.29
CA GLU A 703 -1.72 -15.99 -31.37
C GLU A 703 -1.29 -14.53 -31.53
N SER A 704 -1.18 -13.79 -30.42
CA SER A 704 -0.69 -12.40 -30.43
C SER A 704 0.76 -12.31 -30.92
N HIS A 705 1.63 -13.23 -30.48
CA HIS A 705 3.02 -13.31 -30.92
C HIS A 705 3.14 -13.55 -32.42
N GLN A 706 2.34 -14.46 -33.00
CA GLN A 706 2.31 -14.68 -34.45
C GLN A 706 1.92 -13.39 -35.20
N LYS A 707 0.94 -12.63 -34.72
CA LYS A 707 0.55 -11.33 -35.30
C LYS A 707 1.69 -10.31 -35.21
N VAL A 708 2.39 -10.21 -34.09
CA VAL A 708 3.56 -9.32 -33.91
C VAL A 708 4.69 -9.69 -34.89
N VAL A 709 4.97 -10.99 -35.07
CA VAL A 709 5.98 -11.45 -36.02
C VAL A 709 5.59 -11.10 -37.46
N GLN A 710 4.32 -11.27 -37.84
CA GLN A 710 3.83 -10.90 -39.17
C GLN A 710 3.91 -9.38 -39.40
N LEU A 711 3.45 -8.57 -38.44
CA LEU A 711 3.47 -7.11 -38.52
C LEU A 711 4.90 -6.55 -38.51
N SER A 712 5.82 -7.14 -37.74
CA SER A 712 7.23 -6.71 -37.73
C SER A 712 7.94 -7.05 -39.05
N ALA A 713 7.63 -8.20 -39.67
CA ALA A 713 8.10 -8.53 -41.01
C ALA A 713 7.53 -7.55 -42.06
N MET A 714 6.26 -7.15 -41.97
CA MET A 714 5.66 -6.13 -42.84
C MET A 714 6.33 -4.77 -42.64
N LYS A 715 6.55 -4.34 -41.40
CA LYS A 715 7.26 -3.10 -41.05
C LYS A 715 8.66 -3.05 -41.66
N ASN A 716 9.44 -4.14 -41.53
CA ASN A 716 10.80 -4.20 -42.08
C ASN A 716 10.78 -4.16 -43.61
N LYS A 717 9.83 -4.87 -44.26
CA LYS A 717 9.65 -4.78 -45.73
C LYS A 717 9.32 -3.36 -46.19
N LEU A 718 8.46 -2.65 -45.46
CA LEU A 718 8.10 -1.26 -45.78
C LEU A 718 9.27 -0.30 -45.54
N LYS A 719 10.02 -0.45 -44.44
CA LYS A 719 11.22 0.35 -44.16
C LYS A 719 12.29 0.20 -45.24
N ILE A 720 12.63 -1.03 -45.64
CA ILE A 720 13.61 -1.27 -46.71
C ILE A 720 13.17 -0.61 -48.01
N LYS A 721 11.87 -0.69 -48.37
CA LYS A 721 11.34 -0.03 -49.57
C LYS A 721 11.38 1.50 -49.47
N ILE A 722 11.12 2.07 -48.30
CA ILE A 722 11.22 3.52 -48.06
C ILE A 722 12.67 3.97 -48.18
N GLU A 723 13.61 3.24 -47.59
CA GLU A 723 15.05 3.53 -47.64
C GLU A 723 15.58 3.46 -49.07
N GLN A 724 15.24 2.42 -49.83
CA GLN A 724 15.56 2.30 -51.27
C GLN A 724 15.05 3.51 -52.10
N ILE A 725 13.81 3.96 -51.87
CA ILE A 725 13.26 5.13 -52.59
C ILE A 725 13.93 6.43 -52.10
N ASN A 726 14.31 6.52 -50.82
CA ASN A 726 14.95 7.69 -50.24
C ASN A 726 16.42 7.83 -50.70
N ASP A 727 17.14 6.71 -50.86
CA ASP A 727 18.48 6.66 -51.44
C ASP A 727 18.45 7.06 -52.91
N THR A 728 17.43 6.60 -53.66
CA THR A 728 17.19 7.03 -55.05
C THR A 728 16.94 8.54 -55.17
N ILE A 729 16.40 9.19 -54.12
CA ILE A 729 16.16 10.65 -54.07
C ILE A 729 17.42 11.44 -53.62
N MET A 730 18.37 10.78 -52.95
CA MET A 730 19.56 11.39 -52.34
C MET A 730 20.84 11.25 -53.20
N GLU A 731 20.90 10.33 -54.17
CA GLU A 731 22.11 10.05 -54.96
C GLU A 731 22.43 11.04 -56.11
N GLU A 732 21.64 12.09 -56.38
CA GLU A 732 21.96 13.10 -57.41
C GLU A 732 22.64 14.37 -56.83
N THR A 733 23.61 14.22 -55.93
CA THR A 733 24.48 15.32 -55.48
C THR A 733 25.93 14.88 -55.25
N ASN A 734 26.66 14.53 -56.30
CA ASN A 734 28.08 14.94 -56.47
C ASN A 734 28.62 14.50 -57.85
N ASP A 735 28.77 15.47 -58.73
CA ASP A 735 29.50 15.34 -59.99
C ASP A 735 31.02 15.26 -59.72
N ASN A 736 31.66 14.17 -60.13
CA ASN A 736 33.05 14.15 -60.65
C ASN A 736 33.39 12.80 -61.31
N CYS A 737 32.86 12.58 -62.51
CA CYS A 737 33.12 11.40 -63.37
C CYS A 737 34.56 11.37 -63.96
N GLU A 738 35.37 12.42 -63.79
CA GLU A 738 36.76 12.45 -64.27
C GLU A 738 37.78 11.80 -63.31
N VAL A 739 37.51 11.74 -62.00
CA VAL A 739 38.46 11.19 -61.00
C VAL A 739 38.58 9.66 -61.15
N PHE A 740 37.47 8.97 -61.34
CA PHE A 740 37.43 7.51 -61.48
C PHE A 740 37.96 7.00 -62.82
N LYS A 741 37.90 7.83 -63.88
CA LYS A 741 38.51 7.51 -65.19
C LYS A 741 40.05 7.57 -65.11
N ASN A 742 40.62 8.48 -64.33
CA ASN A 742 42.08 8.60 -64.17
C ASN A 742 42.67 7.51 -63.25
N GLU A 743 42.00 7.14 -62.15
CA GLU A 743 42.45 6.05 -61.26
C GLU A 743 42.46 4.69 -61.97
N LYS A 744 41.49 4.43 -62.86
CA LYS A 744 41.45 3.20 -63.65
C LYS A 744 42.68 3.07 -64.57
N ILE A 745 43.05 4.13 -65.27
CA ILE A 745 44.19 4.14 -66.20
C ILE A 745 45.51 3.91 -65.47
N GLU A 746 45.67 4.46 -64.27
CA GLU A 746 46.90 4.30 -63.48
C GLU A 746 47.09 2.86 -62.99
N LYS A 747 46.00 2.19 -62.58
CA LYS A 747 46.02 0.78 -62.16
C LYS A 747 46.23 -0.19 -63.31
N GLU A 748 45.69 0.10 -64.50
CA GLU A 748 45.92 -0.71 -65.72
C GLU A 748 47.41 -0.71 -66.13
N LYS A 749 48.11 0.44 -66.07
CA LYS A 749 49.56 0.52 -66.33
C LYS A 749 50.40 -0.28 -65.34
N GLN A 750 49.97 -0.36 -64.09
CA GLN A 750 50.71 -1.08 -63.05
C GLN A 750 50.65 -2.60 -63.28
N ILE A 751 49.53 -3.12 -63.79
CA ILE A 751 49.37 -4.55 -64.13
C ILE A 751 50.29 -4.98 -65.27
N GLU A 752 50.39 -4.19 -66.35
CA GLU A 752 51.25 -4.54 -67.49
C GLU A 752 52.73 -4.66 -67.09
N SER A 753 53.19 -3.77 -66.20
CA SER A 753 54.56 -3.80 -65.68
C SER A 753 54.86 -5.08 -64.89
N GLU A 754 53.95 -5.47 -63.99
CA GLU A 754 54.14 -6.64 -63.14
C GLU A 754 53.96 -7.97 -63.90
N GLN A 755 53.06 -8.03 -64.90
CA GLN A 755 52.91 -9.19 -65.79
C GLN A 755 54.18 -9.46 -66.63
N ALA A 756 54.86 -8.41 -67.10
CA ALA A 756 56.11 -8.56 -67.85
C ALA A 756 57.24 -9.14 -66.98
N LYS A 757 57.28 -8.79 -65.68
CA LYS A 757 58.27 -9.34 -64.73
C LYS A 757 57.99 -10.81 -64.39
N GLU A 758 56.72 -11.19 -64.21
CA GLU A 758 56.33 -12.58 -63.93
C GLU A 758 56.79 -13.52 -65.05
N LYS A 759 56.61 -13.12 -66.31
CA LYS A 759 56.97 -13.93 -67.48
C LYS A 759 58.47 -14.22 -67.56
N LYS A 760 59.33 -13.22 -67.33
CA LYS A 760 60.80 -13.39 -67.33
C LYS A 760 61.27 -14.37 -66.25
N LEU A 761 60.68 -14.31 -65.05
CA LEU A 761 61.03 -15.20 -63.95
C LEU A 761 60.67 -16.67 -64.27
N ARG A 762 59.57 -16.93 -64.98
CA ARG A 762 59.20 -18.29 -65.40
C ARG A 762 60.18 -18.88 -66.41
N GLU A 763 60.65 -18.10 -67.37
CA GLU A 763 61.63 -18.55 -68.37
C GLU A 763 62.98 -18.91 -67.70
N GLN A 764 63.42 -18.14 -66.70
CA GLN A 764 64.64 -18.44 -65.93
C GLN A 764 64.53 -19.76 -65.13
N ILE A 765 63.38 -20.04 -64.53
CA ILE A 765 63.15 -21.30 -63.79
C ILE A 765 63.28 -22.51 -64.71
N GLN A 766 62.82 -22.40 -65.96
CA GLN A 766 62.89 -23.52 -66.90
C GLN A 766 64.33 -23.82 -67.33
N HIS A 767 65.14 -22.79 -67.60
CA HIS A 767 66.56 -22.96 -67.92
C HIS A 767 67.35 -23.65 -66.81
N PHE A 768 67.16 -23.24 -65.55
CA PHE A 768 67.90 -23.83 -64.42
C PHE A 768 67.55 -25.30 -64.17
N ASN A 769 66.34 -25.75 -64.50
CA ASN A 769 65.95 -27.16 -64.35
C ASN A 769 66.68 -28.09 -65.33
N ASP A 770 67.06 -27.60 -66.52
CA ASP A 770 67.78 -28.41 -67.50
C ASP A 770 69.26 -28.60 -67.14
N GLU A 771 69.91 -27.59 -66.55
CA GLU A 771 71.30 -27.69 -66.04
C GLU A 771 71.44 -28.69 -64.89
N LEU A 772 70.41 -28.81 -64.06
CA LEU A 772 70.41 -29.68 -62.87
C LEU A 772 70.51 -31.17 -63.23
N LYS A 773 69.85 -31.59 -64.31
CA LYS A 773 69.88 -32.97 -64.80
C LYS A 773 71.27 -33.43 -65.26
N GLN A 774 72.11 -32.51 -65.76
CA GLN A 774 73.47 -32.84 -66.19
C GLN A 774 74.45 -33.03 -65.01
N LEU A 775 74.23 -32.31 -63.90
CA LEU A 775 75.07 -32.42 -62.69
C LEU A 775 74.81 -33.71 -61.90
N GLU A 776 73.61 -34.26 -61.99
CA GLU A 776 73.19 -35.44 -61.22
C GLU A 776 73.89 -36.74 -61.68
N THR A 777 74.21 -36.86 -62.96
CA THR A 777 74.91 -38.02 -63.53
C THR A 777 76.38 -38.10 -63.12
N GLU A 778 77.07 -36.96 -62.99
CA GLU A 778 78.50 -36.92 -62.60
C GLU A 778 78.71 -37.24 -61.11
N VAL A 779 77.78 -36.86 -60.23
CA VAL A 779 77.81 -37.18 -58.79
C VAL A 779 77.74 -38.71 -58.55
N HIS A 780 77.04 -39.45 -59.41
CA HIS A 780 76.88 -40.90 -59.25
C HIS A 780 78.18 -41.67 -59.50
N ARG A 781 79.01 -41.22 -60.46
CA ARG A 781 80.28 -41.87 -60.84
C ARG A 781 81.33 -41.80 -59.72
N CYS A 782 81.51 -40.62 -59.10
CA CYS A 782 82.49 -40.42 -58.02
C CYS A 782 82.16 -41.18 -56.73
N ARG A 783 80.88 -41.49 -56.49
CA ARG A 783 80.43 -42.22 -55.29
C ARG A 783 80.92 -43.66 -55.23
N LYS A 784 81.03 -44.33 -56.38
CA LYS A 784 81.33 -45.78 -56.45
C LYS A 784 82.79 -46.09 -56.08
N LEU A 785 83.73 -45.23 -56.46
CA LEU A 785 85.17 -45.39 -56.19
C LEU A 785 85.57 -45.00 -54.75
N SER A 786 84.83 -44.09 -54.11
CA SER A 786 85.07 -43.68 -52.71
C SER A 786 84.63 -44.75 -51.69
N ASN A 787 83.66 -45.59 -52.03
CA ASN A 787 83.14 -46.61 -51.12
C ASN A 787 84.11 -47.78 -50.88
N ASP A 788 84.87 -48.22 -51.90
CA ASP A 788 85.83 -49.34 -51.79
C ASP A 788 87.03 -49.03 -50.86
N HIS A 789 87.47 -47.78 -50.79
CA HIS A 789 88.56 -47.37 -49.86
C HIS A 789 88.05 -47.19 -48.42
N ASN A 790 86.79 -46.81 -48.24
CA ASN A 790 86.17 -46.67 -46.92
C ASN A 790 85.92 -48.01 -46.23
N GLU A 791 85.75 -49.12 -46.95
CA GLU A 791 85.54 -50.45 -46.33
C GLU A 791 86.77 -50.96 -45.56
N LYS A 792 87.99 -50.72 -46.06
CA LYS A 792 89.24 -51.12 -45.38
C LYS A 792 89.55 -50.25 -44.15
N ILE A 793 89.24 -48.94 -44.21
CA ILE A 793 89.38 -48.01 -43.07
C ILE A 793 88.31 -48.31 -41.99
N ASN A 794 87.10 -48.70 -42.39
CA ASN A 794 86.06 -49.10 -41.43
C ASN A 794 86.45 -50.31 -40.59
N GLY A 795 87.19 -51.28 -41.14
CA GLY A 795 87.66 -52.46 -40.38
C GLY A 795 88.54 -52.12 -39.17
N PHE A 796 89.44 -51.14 -39.30
CA PHE A 796 90.27 -50.67 -38.18
C PHE A 796 89.55 -49.65 -37.29
N LYS A 797 88.67 -48.80 -37.86
CA LYS A 797 87.81 -47.90 -37.07
C LYS A 797 86.81 -48.64 -36.19
N ILE A 798 86.32 -49.81 -36.56
CA ILE A 798 85.40 -50.60 -35.72
C ILE A 798 86.11 -51.07 -34.44
N LYS A 799 87.34 -51.57 -34.53
CA LYS A 799 88.12 -52.00 -33.34
C LYS A 799 88.48 -50.87 -32.39
N ILE A 800 88.84 -49.69 -32.91
CA ILE A 800 89.03 -48.49 -32.07
C ILE A 800 87.69 -48.02 -31.51
N ARG A 801 86.62 -48.03 -32.31
CA ARG A 801 85.28 -47.63 -31.85
C ARG A 801 84.78 -48.53 -30.74
N ASP A 802 85.08 -49.83 -30.75
CA ASP A 802 84.63 -50.75 -29.70
C ASP A 802 85.35 -50.48 -28.37
N LEU A 803 86.68 -50.30 -28.39
CA LEU A 803 87.47 -49.93 -27.20
C LEU A 803 87.20 -48.49 -26.73
N GLU A 804 87.03 -47.54 -27.65
CA GLU A 804 86.60 -46.17 -27.32
C GLU A 804 85.15 -46.13 -26.83
N ASN A 805 84.25 -47.00 -27.30
CA ASN A 805 82.89 -47.09 -26.78
C ASN A 805 82.90 -47.67 -25.37
N GLU A 806 83.72 -48.67 -25.07
CA GLU A 806 83.84 -49.23 -23.73
C GLU A 806 84.44 -48.21 -22.74
N LYS A 807 85.50 -47.50 -23.16
CA LYS A 807 86.05 -46.36 -22.42
C LYS A 807 85.03 -45.25 -22.23
N ARG A 808 84.39 -44.81 -23.31
CA ARG A 808 83.41 -43.71 -23.30
C ARG A 808 82.17 -44.07 -22.50
N GLN A 809 81.72 -45.33 -22.46
CA GLN A 809 80.64 -45.78 -21.58
C GLN A 809 81.05 -45.70 -20.10
N LEU A 810 82.26 -46.11 -19.75
CA LEU A 810 82.76 -46.02 -18.37
C LEU A 810 83.07 -44.58 -17.93
N GLU A 811 83.63 -43.75 -18.82
CA GLU A 811 83.84 -42.32 -18.60
C GLU A 811 82.51 -41.56 -18.55
N LEU A 812 81.55 -41.85 -19.44
CA LEU A 812 80.19 -41.32 -19.35
C LEU A 812 79.54 -41.72 -18.04
N ASN A 813 79.67 -42.95 -17.57
CA ASN A 813 79.09 -43.38 -16.30
C ASN A 813 79.77 -42.73 -15.10
N SER A 814 81.09 -42.53 -15.13
CA SER A 814 81.85 -41.81 -14.10
C SER A 814 81.54 -40.31 -14.08
N ASP A 815 81.50 -39.66 -15.25
CA ASP A 815 81.17 -38.24 -15.38
C ASP A 815 79.68 -37.99 -15.13
N TYR A 816 78.81 -38.93 -15.47
CA TYR A 816 77.39 -38.91 -15.13
C TYR A 816 77.19 -39.07 -13.62
N ALA A 817 77.93 -39.96 -12.95
CA ALA A 817 77.91 -40.08 -11.48
C ALA A 817 78.45 -38.80 -10.81
N LYS A 818 79.55 -38.22 -11.31
CA LYS A 818 80.09 -36.94 -10.83
C LYS A 818 79.11 -35.79 -11.02
N ARG A 819 78.50 -35.67 -12.21
CA ARG A 819 77.48 -34.65 -12.51
C ARG A 819 76.25 -34.83 -11.64
N ARG A 820 75.74 -36.06 -11.47
CA ARG A 820 74.61 -36.33 -10.57
C ARG A 820 74.92 -36.01 -9.12
N LEU A 821 76.15 -36.21 -8.66
CA LEU A 821 76.56 -35.80 -7.32
C LEU A 821 76.61 -34.27 -7.18
N THR A 822 77.21 -33.56 -8.14
CA THR A 822 77.24 -32.08 -8.12
C THR A 822 75.85 -31.48 -8.28
N ASP A 823 74.99 -32.10 -9.08
CA ASP A 823 73.60 -31.69 -9.28
C ASP A 823 72.77 -31.96 -8.02
N ALA A 824 72.94 -33.12 -7.37
CA ALA A 824 72.31 -33.42 -6.09
C ALA A 824 72.79 -32.50 -4.97
N GLN A 825 74.08 -32.14 -4.94
CA GLN A 825 74.65 -31.20 -3.97
C GLN A 825 74.09 -29.78 -4.18
N CYS A 826 74.03 -29.33 -5.44
CA CYS A 826 73.47 -28.04 -5.80
C CYS A 826 71.97 -27.99 -5.48
N ALA A 827 71.21 -29.04 -5.82
CA ALA A 827 69.78 -29.17 -5.52
C ALA A 827 69.52 -29.15 -4.00
N TYR A 828 70.28 -29.89 -3.20
CA TYR A 828 70.15 -29.88 -1.74
C TYR A 828 70.45 -28.50 -1.14
N LYS A 829 71.53 -27.83 -1.59
CA LYS A 829 71.89 -26.48 -1.10
C LYS A 829 70.85 -25.43 -1.50
N ASN A 830 70.30 -25.53 -2.70
CA ASN A 830 69.25 -24.63 -3.16
C ASN A 830 67.96 -24.81 -2.35
N GLU A 831 67.55 -26.07 -2.11
CA GLU A 831 66.34 -26.34 -1.31
C GLU A 831 66.52 -25.92 0.16
N LEU A 832 67.74 -26.03 0.71
CA LEU A 832 68.06 -25.53 2.05
C LEU A 832 67.83 -24.02 2.18
N ASN A 833 68.32 -23.26 1.20
CA ASN A 833 68.11 -21.81 1.15
C ASN A 833 66.63 -21.43 0.97
N VAL A 834 65.85 -22.24 0.23
CA VAL A 834 64.40 -22.04 0.05
C VAL A 834 63.67 -22.26 1.38
N VAL A 835 64.02 -23.31 2.13
CA VAL A 835 63.45 -23.58 3.46
C VAL A 835 63.75 -22.44 4.44
N GLU A 836 65.00 -21.95 4.49
CA GLU A 836 65.37 -20.84 5.40
C GLU A 836 64.59 -19.56 5.11
N LYS A 837 64.50 -19.15 3.84
CA LYS A 837 63.69 -17.98 3.44
C LYS A 837 62.20 -18.16 3.74
N GLN A 838 61.68 -19.37 3.58
CA GLN A 838 60.29 -19.68 3.88
C GLN A 838 60.01 -19.64 5.40
N LYS A 839 60.97 -20.03 6.25
CA LYS A 839 60.86 -19.90 7.72
C LYS A 839 60.72 -18.46 8.15
N GLU A 840 61.56 -17.57 7.61
CA GLU A 840 61.50 -16.13 7.89
C GLU A 840 60.15 -15.55 7.46
N THR A 841 59.69 -15.88 6.25
CA THR A 841 58.39 -15.42 5.71
C THR A 841 57.23 -15.90 6.58
N THR A 842 57.24 -17.17 7.01
CA THR A 842 56.19 -17.75 7.86
C THR A 842 56.16 -17.06 9.23
N ALA A 843 57.33 -16.80 9.83
CA ALA A 843 57.42 -16.11 11.12
C ALA A 843 56.88 -14.66 11.08
N GLU A 844 57.12 -13.93 9.99
CA GLU A 844 56.57 -12.58 9.83
C GLU A 844 55.04 -12.55 9.72
N VAL A 845 54.46 -13.49 8.97
CA VAL A 845 52.99 -13.58 8.78
C VAL A 845 52.31 -14.01 10.08
N VAL A 846 52.90 -14.94 10.85
CA VAL A 846 52.42 -15.33 12.19
C VAL A 846 52.37 -14.12 13.13
N LYS A 847 53.46 -13.34 13.18
CA LYS A 847 53.53 -12.15 14.04
C LYS A 847 52.46 -11.10 13.72
N ARG A 848 52.14 -10.90 12.44
CA ARG A 848 51.05 -9.99 12.01
C ARG A 848 49.67 -10.51 12.40
N ALA A 849 49.43 -11.81 12.33
CA ALA A 849 48.15 -12.41 12.71
C ALA A 849 47.92 -12.37 14.23
N GLU A 850 48.95 -12.63 15.04
CA GLU A 850 48.90 -12.54 16.51
C GLU A 850 48.57 -11.14 17.03
N GLN A 851 49.01 -10.09 16.33
CA GLN A 851 48.68 -8.70 16.66
C GLN A 851 47.21 -8.35 16.40
N ALA A 852 46.54 -9.05 15.47
CA ALA A 852 45.16 -8.77 15.08
C ALA A 852 44.12 -9.56 15.91
N GLY A 853 44.48 -10.74 16.44
CA GLY A 853 43.57 -11.53 17.28
C GLY A 853 44.09 -12.93 17.62
N ALA A 854 43.31 -13.68 18.40
CA ALA A 854 43.64 -15.06 18.80
C ALA A 854 43.64 -16.04 17.61
N ARG A 855 44.43 -17.12 17.69
CA ARG A 855 44.58 -18.13 16.62
C ARG A 855 43.25 -18.77 16.23
N ILE A 856 42.92 -18.69 14.94
CA ILE A 856 41.76 -19.36 14.32
C ILE A 856 42.25 -20.42 13.34
N ASN A 857 41.97 -21.69 13.62
CA ASN A 857 42.26 -22.77 12.68
C ASN A 857 41.07 -22.94 11.72
N THR A 858 41.23 -22.50 10.48
CA THR A 858 40.19 -22.56 9.44
C THR A 858 40.61 -23.48 8.29
N GLU A 859 39.65 -24.19 7.72
CA GLU A 859 39.82 -25.03 6.53
C GLU A 859 39.51 -24.26 5.23
N ARG A 860 39.02 -23.02 5.35
CA ARG A 860 38.63 -22.18 4.21
C ARG A 860 39.86 -21.49 3.60
N SER A 861 39.90 -21.39 2.27
CA SER A 861 41.05 -20.79 1.59
C SER A 861 41.09 -19.25 1.76
N PRO A 862 42.28 -18.62 1.72
CA PRO A 862 42.39 -17.16 1.80
C PRO A 862 41.61 -16.43 0.69
N GLY A 863 41.49 -17.06 -0.49
CA GLY A 863 40.72 -16.52 -1.60
C GLY A 863 39.21 -16.50 -1.36
N GLU A 864 38.66 -17.52 -0.71
CA GLU A 864 37.24 -17.60 -0.35
C GLU A 864 36.89 -16.61 0.75
N ILE A 865 37.70 -16.54 1.81
CA ILE A 865 37.50 -15.60 2.93
C ILE A 865 37.60 -14.15 2.43
N ASN A 866 38.59 -13.82 1.59
CA ASN A 866 38.74 -12.47 1.04
C ASN A 866 37.58 -12.10 0.09
N ARG A 867 37.03 -13.04 -0.68
CA ARG A 867 35.83 -12.81 -1.49
C ARG A 867 34.63 -12.50 -0.60
N LEU A 868 34.40 -13.29 0.45
CA LEU A 868 33.33 -13.05 1.42
C LEU A 868 33.49 -11.68 2.10
N SER A 869 34.69 -11.35 2.58
CA SER A 869 34.99 -10.05 3.18
C SER A 869 34.73 -8.88 2.23
N LYS A 870 35.15 -8.99 0.95
CA LYS A 870 34.86 -7.97 -0.07
C LYS A 870 33.37 -7.86 -0.37
N THR A 871 32.65 -8.97 -0.47
CA THR A 871 31.20 -8.97 -0.68
C THR A 871 30.47 -8.28 0.47
N LEU A 872 30.86 -8.56 1.71
CA LEU A 872 30.29 -7.90 2.89
C LEU A 872 30.66 -6.42 2.96
N GLN A 873 31.90 -6.04 2.63
CA GLN A 873 32.31 -4.62 2.54
C GLN A 873 31.52 -3.84 1.50
N VAL A 874 31.34 -4.40 0.28
CA VAL A 874 30.53 -3.77 -0.76
C VAL A 874 29.09 -3.64 -0.27
N ARG A 875 28.52 -4.70 0.31
CA ARG A 875 27.15 -4.66 0.85
C ARG A 875 26.99 -3.58 1.93
N ILE A 876 27.91 -3.48 2.88
CA ILE A 876 27.88 -2.44 3.92
C ILE A 876 27.94 -1.05 3.26
N ARG A 877 28.86 -0.84 2.32
CA ARG A 877 29.02 0.45 1.64
C ARG A 877 27.78 0.84 0.83
N THR A 878 27.24 -0.07 0.03
CA THR A 878 26.05 0.18 -0.80
C THR A 878 24.84 0.55 0.07
N VAL A 879 24.61 -0.20 1.16
CA VAL A 879 23.48 0.09 2.06
C VAL A 879 23.71 1.42 2.81
N GLN A 880 24.94 1.78 3.18
CA GLN A 880 25.20 3.08 3.81
C GLN A 880 25.07 4.27 2.85
N GLU A 881 25.51 4.11 1.60
CA GLU A 881 25.35 5.13 0.55
C GLU A 881 23.87 5.29 0.15
N GLU A 882 23.08 4.22 0.20
CA GLU A 882 21.66 4.22 -0.19
C GLU A 882 20.73 4.79 0.89
N TYR A 883 20.99 4.52 2.19
CA TYR A 883 20.09 4.90 3.28
C TYR A 883 20.60 6.03 4.20
N GLY A 884 21.88 6.39 4.16
CA GLY A 884 22.42 7.53 4.94
C GLY A 884 22.59 7.25 6.44
N SER A 885 22.33 8.27 7.28
CA SER A 885 22.58 8.24 8.72
C SER A 885 21.39 7.67 9.51
N GLU A 886 21.65 6.69 10.39
CA GLU A 886 20.63 6.08 11.26
C GLU A 886 19.94 7.12 12.17
N GLY A 887 20.68 8.11 12.66
CA GLY A 887 20.14 9.13 13.57
C GLY A 887 19.13 10.07 12.92
N GLU A 888 19.37 10.46 11.66
CA GLU A 888 18.48 11.35 10.91
C GLU A 888 17.17 10.64 10.54
N LEU A 889 17.27 9.39 10.07
CA LEU A 889 16.11 8.55 9.77
C LEU A 889 15.25 8.28 11.01
N GLN A 890 15.88 8.07 12.17
CA GLN A 890 15.14 7.81 13.40
C GLN A 890 14.43 9.06 13.94
N ALA A 891 15.07 10.24 13.84
CA ALA A 891 14.41 11.50 14.18
C ALA A 891 13.22 11.80 13.23
N GLU A 892 13.38 11.56 11.94
CA GLU A 892 12.31 11.73 10.95
C GLU A 892 11.14 10.77 11.18
N LEU A 893 11.43 9.51 11.54
CA LEU A 893 10.42 8.52 11.93
C LEU A 893 9.61 9.01 13.13
N GLU A 894 10.27 9.44 14.20
CA GLU A 894 9.62 9.91 15.42
C GLU A 894 8.75 11.14 15.14
N HIS A 895 9.25 12.09 14.34
CA HIS A 895 8.49 13.27 13.94
C HIS A 895 7.22 12.91 13.16
N ARG A 896 7.32 12.00 12.18
CA ARG A 896 6.17 11.57 11.37
C ARG A 896 5.17 10.75 12.16
N GLN A 897 5.62 9.86 13.04
CA GLN A 897 4.74 9.10 13.93
C GLN A 897 3.94 10.03 14.84
N ALA A 898 4.57 11.03 15.45
CA ALA A 898 3.89 12.01 16.29
C ALA A 898 2.83 12.81 15.51
N LYS A 899 3.18 13.29 14.31
CA LYS A 899 2.26 14.02 13.44
C LYS A 899 1.07 13.16 12.98
N SER A 900 1.33 11.92 12.56
CA SER A 900 0.30 10.98 12.14
C SER A 900 -0.69 10.68 13.28
N GLN A 901 -0.19 10.54 14.51
CA GLN A 901 -1.02 10.34 15.69
C GLN A 901 -1.92 11.53 15.98
N GLU A 902 -1.39 12.75 15.89
CA GLU A 902 -2.18 13.99 16.07
C GLU A 902 -3.30 14.10 15.02
N VAL A 903 -3.00 13.80 13.76
CA VAL A 903 -3.98 13.81 12.66
C VAL A 903 -5.04 12.72 12.87
N MET A 904 -4.65 11.53 13.33
CA MET A 904 -5.56 10.42 13.62
C MET A 904 -6.54 10.77 14.75
N GLU A 905 -6.08 11.46 15.80
CA GLU A 905 -6.95 11.91 16.89
C GLU A 905 -7.99 12.93 16.40
N LYS A 906 -7.54 13.94 15.64
CA LYS A 906 -8.42 14.93 15.01
C LYS A 906 -9.44 14.27 14.07
N PHE A 907 -9.00 13.28 13.28
CA PHE A 907 -9.86 12.50 12.40
C PHE A 907 -10.96 11.77 13.19
N ASN A 908 -10.61 11.06 14.26
CA ASN A 908 -11.58 10.32 15.08
C ASN A 908 -12.63 11.23 15.73
N ILE A 909 -12.21 12.39 16.23
CA ILE A 909 -13.11 13.39 16.80
C ILE A 909 -14.07 13.92 15.73
N LEU A 910 -13.55 14.28 14.55
CA LEU A 910 -14.35 14.82 13.46
C LEU A 910 -15.31 13.76 12.89
N PHE A 911 -14.86 12.52 12.72
CA PHE A 911 -15.67 11.39 12.28
C PHE A 911 -16.85 11.16 13.21
N THR A 912 -16.59 11.05 14.53
CA THR A 912 -17.62 10.85 15.54
C THR A 912 -18.62 12.02 15.58
N THR A 913 -18.12 13.25 15.42
CA THR A 913 -18.96 14.45 15.38
C THR A 913 -19.87 14.47 14.15
N ASN A 914 -19.34 14.09 12.99
CA ASN A 914 -20.11 14.03 11.74
C ASN A 914 -21.18 12.93 11.80
N GLU A 915 -20.87 11.73 12.28
CA GLU A 915 -21.85 10.65 12.47
C GLU A 915 -23.01 11.07 13.39
N ASN A 916 -22.68 11.70 14.52
CA ASN A 916 -23.68 12.24 15.43
C ASN A 916 -24.54 13.33 14.78
N HIS A 917 -23.93 14.21 13.98
CA HIS A 917 -24.66 15.25 13.23
C HIS A 917 -25.59 14.62 12.18
N VAL A 918 -25.11 13.65 11.39
CA VAL A 918 -25.92 12.90 10.40
C VAL A 918 -27.14 12.27 11.06
N SER A 919 -26.94 11.58 12.19
CA SER A 919 -28.03 10.95 12.94
C SER A 919 -29.08 11.98 13.41
N ARG A 920 -28.62 13.13 13.94
CA ARG A 920 -29.50 14.23 14.35
C ARG A 920 -30.28 14.83 13.17
N VAL A 921 -29.63 15.02 12.02
CA VAL A 921 -30.27 15.54 10.80
C VAL A 921 -31.34 14.55 10.29
N HIS A 922 -31.04 13.25 10.25
CA HIS A 922 -32.00 12.23 9.82
C HIS A 922 -33.24 12.19 10.72
N LYS A 923 -33.04 12.19 12.05
CA LYS A 923 -34.15 12.21 13.01
C LYS A 923 -35.05 13.44 12.80
N ARG A 924 -34.44 14.63 12.75
CA ARG A 924 -35.16 15.89 12.56
C ARG A 924 -35.83 16.01 11.19
N ARG A 925 -35.25 15.42 10.14
CA ARG A 925 -35.87 15.35 8.81
C ARG A 925 -37.16 14.53 8.84
N LYS A 926 -37.23 13.46 9.63
CA LYS A 926 -38.47 12.69 9.83
C LYS A 926 -39.55 13.54 10.53
N GLU A 927 -39.17 14.24 11.59
CA GLU A 927 -40.04 15.18 12.31
C GLU A 927 -40.56 16.30 11.38
N PHE A 928 -39.70 16.81 10.49
CA PHE A 928 -40.10 17.82 9.50
C PHE A 928 -41.14 17.32 8.49
N GLN A 929 -41.05 16.07 8.03
CA GLN A 929 -42.07 15.50 7.14
C GLN A 929 -43.41 15.35 7.88
N GLN A 930 -43.37 14.94 9.15
CA GLN A 930 -44.58 14.89 9.98
C GLN A 930 -45.18 16.29 10.18
N MET A 931 -44.34 17.30 10.42
CA MET A 931 -44.75 18.70 10.55
C MET A 931 -45.40 19.23 9.26
N LYS A 932 -44.86 18.91 8.08
CA LYS A 932 -45.48 19.27 6.79
C LYS A 932 -46.90 18.73 6.67
N SER A 933 -47.08 17.44 6.90
CA SER A 933 -48.40 16.80 6.84
C SER A 933 -49.36 17.34 7.90
N MET A 934 -48.88 17.60 9.12
CA MET A 934 -49.69 18.18 10.19
C MET A 934 -50.16 19.60 9.84
N MET A 935 -49.25 20.46 9.36
CA MET A 935 -49.59 21.84 8.97
C MET A 935 -50.54 21.87 7.77
N ALA A 936 -50.34 20.98 6.79
CA ALA A 936 -51.25 20.81 5.67
C ALA A 936 -52.66 20.44 6.14
N ALA A 937 -52.78 19.49 7.08
CA ALA A 937 -54.06 19.09 7.65
C ALA A 937 -54.74 20.23 8.44
N LYS A 938 -53.97 20.98 9.25
CA LYS A 938 -54.48 22.13 9.99
C LYS A 938 -55.02 23.23 9.07
N VAL A 939 -54.26 23.60 8.03
CA VAL A 939 -54.69 24.62 7.06
C VAL A 939 -55.94 24.16 6.31
N LYS A 940 -56.00 22.89 5.91
CA LYS A 940 -57.18 22.30 5.26
C LYS A 940 -58.42 22.36 6.15
N GLN A 941 -58.28 22.05 7.44
CA GLN A 941 -59.38 22.11 8.41
C GLN A 941 -59.82 23.56 8.66
N ALA A 942 -58.87 24.47 8.92
CA ALA A 942 -59.17 25.88 9.13
C ALA A 942 -59.87 26.50 7.91
N PHE A 943 -59.42 26.16 6.70
CA PHE A 943 -60.05 26.63 5.47
C PHE A 943 -61.50 26.15 5.32
N ALA A 944 -61.77 24.88 5.60
CA ALA A 944 -63.12 24.34 5.57
C ALA A 944 -64.04 25.04 6.60
N ASN A 945 -63.53 25.30 7.81
CA ASN A 945 -64.29 26.02 8.84
C ASN A 945 -64.64 27.45 8.42
N VAL A 946 -63.70 28.18 7.80
CA VAL A 946 -63.94 29.56 7.35
C VAL A 946 -64.97 29.60 6.21
N LEU A 947 -64.96 28.62 5.29
CA LEU A 947 -65.94 28.54 4.21
C LEU A 947 -67.35 28.16 4.70
N ALA A 948 -67.43 27.32 5.73
CA ALA A 948 -68.70 26.90 6.32
C ALA A 948 -69.52 28.07 6.87
N LEU A 949 -68.88 29.18 7.28
CA LEU A 949 -69.55 30.42 7.72
C LEU A 949 -70.51 31.00 6.66
N ARG A 950 -70.37 30.63 5.39
CA ARG A 950 -71.20 31.12 4.28
C ARG A 950 -71.90 30.00 3.48
N ASN A 951 -72.05 28.80 4.06
CA ASN A 951 -72.62 27.63 3.38
C ASN A 951 -71.86 27.24 2.09
N TYR A 952 -70.55 27.47 2.05
CA TYR A 952 -69.66 26.92 1.03
C TYR A 952 -68.89 25.75 1.62
N ASP A 953 -68.66 24.73 0.80
CA ASP A 953 -67.73 23.66 1.09
C ASP A 953 -66.47 23.86 0.24
N GLY A 954 -65.32 23.45 0.76
CA GLY A 954 -64.09 23.53 0.00
C GLY A 954 -63.02 22.56 0.50
N ASN A 955 -62.06 22.29 -0.37
CA ASN A 955 -60.98 21.37 -0.14
C ASN A 955 -59.66 21.99 -0.62
N ILE A 956 -58.61 21.83 0.18
CA ILE A 956 -57.24 22.19 -0.22
C ILE A 956 -56.49 20.90 -0.48
N ASN A 957 -55.93 20.76 -1.68
CA ASN A 957 -55.02 19.68 -2.03
C ASN A 957 -53.59 20.21 -2.07
N ILE A 958 -52.73 19.72 -1.17
CA ILE A 958 -51.32 20.13 -1.06
C ILE A 958 -50.44 18.98 -1.51
N ASP A 959 -49.88 19.09 -2.69
CA ASP A 959 -48.92 18.13 -3.22
C ASP A 959 -47.48 18.62 -2.96
N HIS A 960 -46.87 18.08 -1.90
CA HIS A 960 -45.49 18.38 -1.54
C HIS A 960 -44.46 17.83 -2.54
N ALA A 961 -44.79 16.77 -3.30
CA ALA A 961 -43.88 16.15 -4.25
C ALA A 961 -43.76 17.00 -5.52
N ASN A 962 -44.90 17.43 -6.08
CA ASN A 962 -44.95 18.28 -7.26
C ASN A 962 -44.89 19.79 -6.94
N LYS A 963 -44.86 20.16 -5.65
CA LYS A 963 -44.86 21.55 -5.16
C LYS A 963 -46.06 22.36 -5.69
N LYS A 964 -47.25 21.76 -5.64
CA LYS A 964 -48.50 22.36 -6.11
C LYS A 964 -49.52 22.43 -4.98
N LEU A 965 -50.32 23.49 -4.98
CA LEU A 965 -51.44 23.66 -4.06
C LEU A 965 -52.66 24.12 -4.85
N ASP A 966 -53.67 23.25 -4.87
CA ASP A 966 -54.94 23.49 -5.54
C ASP A 966 -56.04 23.72 -4.49
N ILE A 967 -56.92 24.67 -4.78
CA ILE A 967 -58.03 25.07 -3.90
C ILE A 967 -59.31 24.83 -4.68
N GLU A 968 -60.21 24.02 -4.14
CA GLU A 968 -61.52 23.72 -4.70
C GLU A 968 -62.59 24.27 -3.77
N VAL A 969 -63.57 25.03 -4.30
CA VAL A 969 -64.67 25.61 -3.51
C VAL A 969 -65.98 25.43 -4.28
N TYR A 970 -67.04 25.02 -3.59
CA TYR A 970 -68.37 24.82 -4.15
C TYR A 970 -69.48 25.24 -3.16
N PRO A 971 -70.62 25.76 -3.63
CA PRO A 971 -71.77 26.02 -2.75
C PRO A 971 -72.38 24.71 -2.24
N GLN A 972 -72.80 24.65 -0.97
CA GLN A 972 -73.39 23.43 -0.37
C GLN A 972 -74.64 22.91 -1.09
N ASN A 973 -75.32 23.76 -1.87
CA ASN A 973 -76.53 23.42 -2.62
C ASN A 973 -76.26 22.92 -4.06
N ALA A 974 -75.00 22.88 -4.52
CA ALA A 974 -74.64 22.43 -5.87
C ALA A 974 -74.27 20.93 -5.89
N ARG A 975 -74.71 20.18 -6.91
CA ARG A 975 -74.33 18.77 -7.09
C ARG A 975 -72.83 18.68 -7.40
N ARG A 976 -72.08 17.80 -6.71
CA ARG A 976 -70.62 17.53 -6.87
C ARG A 976 -70.12 17.24 -8.31
N LYS A 977 -71.00 17.16 -9.32
CA LYS A 977 -70.65 16.85 -10.73
C LYS A 977 -70.34 18.08 -11.59
N ASP A 978 -70.57 19.31 -11.11
CA ASP A 978 -70.14 20.54 -11.79
C ASP A 978 -68.78 21.03 -11.26
N ALA A 979 -67.85 20.09 -11.03
CA ALA A 979 -66.50 20.38 -10.58
C ALA A 979 -65.66 20.91 -11.76
N ASN A 980 -65.78 22.20 -12.06
CA ASN A 980 -64.85 22.89 -12.94
C ASN A 980 -64.04 23.92 -12.15
N ASP A 981 -62.74 23.85 -12.45
CA ASP A 981 -61.60 24.68 -12.07
C ASP A 981 -61.95 26.07 -11.53
N VAL A 982 -61.12 26.61 -10.62
CA VAL A 982 -61.25 27.96 -10.02
C VAL A 982 -61.50 29.05 -11.07
N GLN A 983 -61.16 28.79 -12.34
CA GLN A 983 -61.44 29.64 -13.50
C GLN A 983 -62.93 29.97 -13.74
N THR A 984 -63.87 29.06 -13.43
CA THR A 984 -65.32 29.24 -13.69
C THR A 984 -66.11 29.92 -12.57
N LEU A 985 -65.49 30.20 -11.43
CA LEU A 985 -66.11 30.91 -10.31
C LEU A 985 -66.32 32.40 -10.63
N SER A 986 -67.43 32.97 -10.11
CA SER A 986 -67.72 34.41 -10.20
C SER A 986 -66.56 35.22 -9.58
N GLY A 987 -66.31 36.45 -10.06
CA GLY A 987 -65.23 37.29 -9.53
C GLY A 987 -65.27 37.46 -8.00
N GLY A 988 -66.46 37.44 -7.40
CA GLY A 988 -66.65 37.48 -5.95
C GLY A 988 -66.29 36.19 -5.21
N GLU A 989 -66.48 35.03 -5.81
CA GLU A 989 -66.18 33.72 -5.22
C GLU A 989 -64.66 33.43 -5.18
N LYS A 990 -63.93 33.94 -6.18
CA LYS A 990 -62.46 33.93 -6.21
C LYS A 990 -61.85 34.79 -5.11
N SER A 991 -62.40 35.99 -4.89
CA SER A 991 -61.98 36.88 -3.81
C SER A 991 -62.24 36.27 -2.43
N TYR A 992 -63.41 35.67 -2.22
CA TYR A 992 -63.77 35.04 -0.94
C TYR A 992 -62.90 33.82 -0.61
N SER A 993 -62.72 32.90 -1.57
CA SER A 993 -61.85 31.72 -1.38
C SER A 993 -60.39 32.09 -1.09
N THR A 994 -59.90 33.19 -1.67
CA THR A 994 -58.54 33.70 -1.38
C THR A 994 -58.43 34.25 0.04
N VAL A 995 -59.41 35.04 0.49
CA VAL A 995 -59.43 35.55 1.87
C VAL A 995 -59.59 34.41 2.88
N ALA A 996 -60.45 33.44 2.59
CA ALA A 996 -60.61 32.25 3.44
C ALA A 996 -59.30 31.46 3.56
N PHE A 997 -58.50 31.40 2.49
CA PHE A 997 -57.18 30.78 2.52
C PHE A 997 -56.19 31.58 3.39
N ILE A 998 -56.19 32.91 3.30
CA ILE A 998 -55.35 33.78 4.16
C ILE A 998 -55.73 33.60 5.63
N LEU A 999 -57.02 33.61 5.95
CA LEU A 999 -57.53 33.36 7.31
C LEU A 999 -57.14 31.97 7.82
N ALA A 1000 -57.21 30.94 6.98
CA ALA A 1000 -56.76 29.60 7.33
C ALA A 1000 -55.25 29.54 7.63
N LEU A 1001 -54.44 30.34 6.93
CA LEU A 1001 -53.01 30.48 7.23
C LEU A 1001 -52.78 31.27 8.52
N TRP A 1002 -53.61 32.26 8.84
CA TRP A 1002 -53.58 32.97 10.13
C TRP A 1002 -53.93 32.05 11.29
N GLU A 1003 -54.93 31.18 11.17
CA GLU A 1003 -55.25 30.17 12.18
C GLU A 1003 -54.06 29.24 12.49
N CYS A 1004 -53.26 28.94 11.47
CA CYS A 1004 -52.12 28.03 11.59
C CYS A 1004 -50.80 28.71 11.98
N THR A 1005 -50.77 30.05 12.05
CA THR A 1005 -49.56 30.83 12.36
C THR A 1005 -49.82 31.74 13.55
N THR A 1006 -48.88 31.82 14.50
CA THR A 1006 -49.03 32.65 15.71
C THR A 1006 -48.05 33.82 15.64
N LEU A 1007 -48.45 34.91 14.97
CA LEU A 1007 -47.65 36.13 14.83
C LEU A 1007 -48.22 37.25 15.71
N PRO A 1008 -47.39 38.19 16.18
CA PRO A 1008 -47.87 39.29 17.01
C PRO A 1008 -48.77 40.27 16.26
N PHE A 1009 -48.60 40.40 14.93
CA PHE A 1009 -49.44 41.26 14.10
C PHE A 1009 -49.56 40.80 12.64
N TYR A 1010 -50.63 41.27 12.00
CA TYR A 1010 -50.99 41.03 10.60
C TYR A 1010 -51.44 42.33 9.93
N PHE A 1011 -50.82 42.71 8.82
CA PHE A 1011 -51.19 43.87 8.02
C PHE A 1011 -51.54 43.46 6.59
N LEU A 1012 -52.70 43.90 6.10
CA LEU A 1012 -53.15 43.67 4.73
C LEU A 1012 -53.29 45.00 3.97
N ASP A 1013 -52.54 45.15 2.88
CA ASP A 1013 -52.66 46.30 1.96
C ASP A 1013 -53.59 46.00 0.78
N GLU A 1014 -54.53 46.91 0.54
CA GLU A 1014 -55.41 46.94 -0.63
C GLU A 1014 -56.19 45.62 -0.88
N PHE A 1015 -56.52 44.90 0.19
CA PHE A 1015 -57.20 43.61 0.11
C PHE A 1015 -58.58 43.69 -0.57
N ASP A 1016 -59.23 44.85 -0.55
CA ASP A 1016 -60.60 45.08 -1.02
C ASP A 1016 -60.72 45.77 -2.39
N VAL A 1017 -59.60 46.14 -3.03
CA VAL A 1017 -59.59 46.92 -4.28
C VAL A 1017 -60.17 46.17 -5.48
N PHE A 1018 -60.08 44.84 -5.47
CA PHE A 1018 -60.54 43.97 -6.56
C PHE A 1018 -61.89 43.32 -6.26
N MET A 1019 -62.62 43.81 -5.26
CA MET A 1019 -63.90 43.26 -4.80
C MET A 1019 -65.06 44.20 -5.16
N ASP A 1020 -66.22 43.64 -5.46
CA ASP A 1020 -67.45 44.43 -5.60
C ASP A 1020 -67.98 44.89 -4.23
N LYS A 1021 -68.92 45.84 -4.23
CA LYS A 1021 -69.43 46.47 -3.00
C LYS A 1021 -70.10 45.46 -2.04
N VAL A 1022 -70.71 44.39 -2.56
CA VAL A 1022 -71.42 43.38 -1.78
C VAL A 1022 -70.44 42.41 -1.11
N ASN A 1023 -69.50 41.84 -1.86
CA ASN A 1023 -68.51 40.92 -1.31
C ASN A 1023 -67.52 41.64 -0.38
N ARG A 1024 -67.21 42.91 -0.65
CA ARG A 1024 -66.41 43.76 0.25
C ARG A 1024 -67.01 43.86 1.65
N ARG A 1025 -68.33 44.09 1.76
CA ARG A 1025 -69.01 44.18 3.06
C ARG A 1025 -68.90 42.86 3.83
N VAL A 1026 -69.20 41.75 3.16
CA VAL A 1026 -69.15 40.41 3.77
C VAL A 1026 -67.73 40.07 4.24
N ILE A 1027 -66.72 40.37 3.45
CA ILE A 1027 -65.32 40.09 3.80
C ILE A 1027 -64.85 40.96 4.97
N MET A 1028 -65.26 42.23 5.02
CA MET A 1028 -64.96 43.10 6.17
C MET A 1028 -65.57 42.56 7.47
N ASP A 1029 -66.83 42.12 7.43
CA ASP A 1029 -67.51 41.56 8.60
C ASP A 1029 -66.77 40.30 9.11
N ILE A 1030 -66.39 39.39 8.20
CA ILE A 1030 -65.64 38.16 8.54
C ILE A 1030 -64.25 38.46 9.10
N LEU A 1031 -63.54 39.43 8.51
CA LEU A 1031 -62.24 39.85 9.02
C LEU A 1031 -62.37 40.42 10.43
N ILE A 1032 -63.36 41.27 10.68
CA ILE A 1032 -63.61 41.84 12.01
C ILE A 1032 -64.00 40.75 13.02
N GLU A 1033 -64.88 39.82 12.64
CA GLU A 1033 -65.25 38.69 13.49
C GLU A 1033 -64.03 37.83 13.84
N HIS A 1034 -63.22 37.45 12.85
CA HIS A 1034 -61.97 36.73 13.08
C HIS A 1034 -61.00 37.50 13.99
N THR A 1035 -60.92 38.83 13.86
CA THR A 1035 -60.09 39.63 14.76
C THR A 1035 -60.58 39.60 16.20
N LYS A 1036 -61.90 39.50 16.44
CA LYS A 1036 -62.49 39.44 17.78
C LYS A 1036 -62.26 38.08 18.44
N ASP A 1037 -62.23 37.02 17.65
CA ASP A 1037 -61.88 35.67 18.12
C ASP A 1037 -60.39 35.54 18.51
N HIS A 1038 -59.55 36.50 18.08
CA HIS A 1038 -58.09 36.50 18.30
C HIS A 1038 -57.56 37.81 18.92
N PRO A 1039 -57.99 38.18 20.14
CA PRO A 1039 -57.59 39.43 20.80
C PRO A 1039 -56.08 39.49 21.13
N GLU A 1040 -55.41 38.35 21.20
CA GLU A 1040 -53.98 38.24 21.43
C GLU A 1040 -53.13 38.74 20.24
N ARG A 1041 -53.74 38.99 19.08
CA ARG A 1041 -53.07 39.44 17.84
C ARG A 1041 -53.45 40.89 17.51
N GLN A 1042 -52.61 41.56 16.74
CA GLN A 1042 -52.89 42.90 16.22
C GLN A 1042 -53.15 42.84 14.71
N PHE A 1043 -54.19 43.53 14.24
CA PHE A 1043 -54.58 43.57 12.83
C PHE A 1043 -54.56 44.99 12.28
N GLY A 1044 -54.03 45.14 11.07
CA GLY A 1044 -53.98 46.40 10.32
C GLY A 1044 -54.52 46.22 8.91
N PHE A 1045 -55.57 46.95 8.56
CA PHE A 1045 -56.21 46.88 7.26
C PHE A 1045 -56.03 48.21 6.53
N LEU A 1046 -55.26 48.22 5.44
CA LEU A 1046 -55.04 49.41 4.62
C LEU A 1046 -55.96 49.34 3.40
N THR A 1047 -56.81 50.34 3.21
CA THR A 1047 -57.74 50.40 2.08
C THR A 1047 -57.77 51.80 1.44
N PRO A 1048 -57.82 51.89 0.10
CA PRO A 1048 -58.02 53.16 -0.59
C PRO A 1048 -59.50 53.54 -0.74
N LEU A 1049 -60.40 52.62 -0.42
CA LEU A 1049 -61.84 52.75 -0.59
C LEU A 1049 -62.49 53.18 0.73
N ASP A 1050 -63.71 53.73 0.66
CA ASP A 1050 -64.39 54.26 1.84
C ASP A 1050 -64.67 53.16 2.89
N ALA A 1051 -64.33 53.41 4.15
CA ALA A 1051 -64.51 52.51 5.28
C ALA A 1051 -65.74 52.86 6.14
N SER A 1052 -66.66 53.69 5.65
CA SER A 1052 -67.91 54.05 6.35
C SER A 1052 -68.81 52.87 6.77
N ILE A 1053 -68.50 51.65 6.32
CA ILE A 1053 -69.17 50.39 6.71
C ILE A 1053 -68.75 49.96 8.13
N VAL A 1054 -67.59 50.41 8.61
CA VAL A 1054 -67.00 50.03 9.90
C VAL A 1054 -67.20 51.14 10.93
N VAL A 1055 -67.67 50.78 12.12
CA VAL A 1055 -67.83 51.70 13.26
C VAL A 1055 -66.57 51.65 14.12
N ALA A 1056 -66.01 52.82 14.42
CA ALA A 1056 -64.88 52.92 15.34
C ALA A 1056 -65.34 52.75 16.80
N ASP A 1057 -64.60 51.98 17.59
CA ASP A 1057 -64.84 51.72 19.01
C ASP A 1057 -63.50 51.60 19.78
N GLU A 1058 -63.53 51.15 21.04
CA GLU A 1058 -62.30 50.94 21.84
C GLU A 1058 -61.42 49.80 21.26
N TYR A 1059 -62.02 48.84 20.57
CA TYR A 1059 -61.35 47.69 19.96
C TYR A 1059 -60.75 48.02 18.59
N LEU A 1060 -61.32 48.98 17.86
CA LEU A 1060 -61.02 49.29 16.47
C LEU A 1060 -60.87 50.79 16.23
N THR A 1061 -59.72 51.19 15.72
CA THR A 1061 -59.43 52.59 15.36
C THR A 1061 -59.33 52.78 13.85
N ILE A 1062 -59.98 53.83 13.32
CA ILE A 1062 -59.91 54.21 11.89
C ILE A 1062 -59.02 55.45 11.74
N HIS A 1063 -57.86 55.26 11.11
CA HIS A 1063 -56.88 56.30 10.76
C HIS A 1063 -57.15 56.81 9.35
N ARG A 1064 -57.48 58.09 9.19
CA ARG A 1064 -57.71 58.71 7.87
C ARG A 1064 -56.50 59.55 7.46
N LEU A 1065 -55.82 59.14 6.38
CA LEU A 1065 -54.68 59.88 5.83
C LEU A 1065 -55.14 61.03 4.93
N ALA A 1066 -54.39 62.14 4.98
CA ALA A 1066 -54.62 63.30 4.12
C ALA A 1066 -54.48 62.93 2.62
N ALA A 1067 -55.19 63.66 1.76
CA ALA A 1067 -55.04 63.51 0.32
C ALA A 1067 -53.64 63.94 -0.13
N PRO A 1068 -53.06 63.33 -1.18
CA PRO A 1068 -51.73 63.70 -1.66
C PRO A 1068 -51.68 65.16 -2.12
N GLU A 1069 -50.63 65.88 -1.73
CA GLU A 1069 -50.32 67.22 -2.26
C GLU A 1069 -50.00 67.08 -3.75
N ARG A 1070 -50.89 67.55 -4.62
CA ARG A 1070 -50.59 67.66 -6.06
C ARG A 1070 -49.71 68.88 -6.24
N THR A 1071 -48.41 68.69 -6.46
CA THR A 1071 -47.54 69.74 -6.98
C THR A 1071 -48.04 70.11 -8.38
N GLY A 1072 -48.79 71.20 -8.48
CA GLY A 1072 -49.16 71.79 -9.76
C GLY A 1072 -47.90 72.28 -10.46
N ASN A 1073 -47.69 71.83 -11.70
CA ASN A 1073 -46.78 72.49 -12.63
C ASN A 1073 -47.22 73.96 -12.75
N THR A 1074 -46.47 74.86 -12.13
CA THR A 1074 -46.38 76.26 -12.56
C THR A 1074 -44.99 76.41 -13.16
N GLN A 1075 -44.91 76.23 -14.47
CA GLN A 1075 -43.94 76.98 -15.26
C GLN A 1075 -44.42 78.43 -15.22
N ASP A 1076 -43.63 79.32 -14.63
CA ASP A 1076 -43.28 80.61 -15.23
C ASP A 1076 -42.33 81.40 -14.31
N SER A 1077 -41.28 81.94 -14.95
CA SER A 1077 -40.19 82.83 -14.48
C SER A 1077 -39.14 82.27 -13.53
#